data_AF-A0AA90VLT3-F1
#
_entry.id   AF-A0AA90VLT3-F1
#
_cell.length_a   1.000
_cell.length_b   1.000
_cell.length_c   1.000
_cell.angle_alpha   90.00
_cell.angle_beta   90.00
_cell.angle_gamma   90.00
#
_symmetry.space_group_name_H-M   'P 1'
#
loop_
_entity.id
_entity.type
_entity.pdbx_description
1 polymer ?
#
loop_
_entity_poly.entity_id
_entity_poly.type
_entity_poly.pdbx_seq_one_letter_code
_entity_poly.pdbx_strand_id
1 'polypeptide(L)'
;MQKRLQLLLALLAFVVTSAMAQITTSGISGKISSNGETVIGATVTATHQPSGTVYRAVTNVDGRYTIQGMRPGGPYKVSISYIGYKDKVFNNVSLNLGESQNLSCSLQEDAKQLQEVVVSGKAGLNGTKTGAAMSINAQQIADMPSISHSIADVARLNPQLTTNGQSGSMSFAGMNNRYNSFQIDGVMNNDVFGLTANGSNGGQAGSQPVSMETIDQIQVNIAPFDVRQGGFTGGAINAVTKSGTNEFHGSGYFYGNNQDLVGRHYKNMDGTYAQPYDDEKETLFGFTLGGPIIKNKLFFFANYENSEKSYPTQYTIDSPDVKFNPDLAKDLMSKIYDLANRQGYDYATSWADKDKNVKSQKAGLKLDWNINEFNKFSVRWSYVDAKQTLGLGGIATLNTTDHLYDFKSKTHSFSAELQSRISPNLSNEARVSYVRVRDERTSGQPAPSITIYKVGNGTMNIGNEYSSMANGLNQDIYTLEDNFTWYKGNHTLTFGTHNELYKFSNLFLQNLYGCYYFDTPDDFLNYYKGCGADGLGGDGKYIKNFYFTQANVEVTGNPRWAPEFSAAQLGFYVQDKWDVTDSFQLTYGLRMDMPLFFDTPTENAKFNEWAAGKGYGFKTNQKLASTPMWSPRVGFRWDIEKNRKYILRGGIGVFTGRIPFVWLSNNFTNTGVQTSSYSAKNNSAVQLIMDPNKQTLNAENLKATGSQLINVFDKDFKFTQTMRVNLGFDFNLLGIEWTAEGIFSKSLNDVYYKNLAYEESGKTLSQTSYMNWDNRPVYTKVADAKSFTNIYAMYNTSKGYSYSLSLSAAKHFAFGLDLNASYTFTHSESVSSMTSSVAQSNWRNTHTYRFSNNPELANSGYNVPHTVKASAFYHFNWGANKLFTTTVGLIYQGQSGSPYSLVYSGDINGDNGTSNDLIFIPTDAQVDQMQFLGTDAYTAEQQRANLKQWLATTRYVKDHRGEYFERYGDNLPFESHFDFHFGQKFGIRTGKYVHALELTLDIMNVANLLNKDWGRTFSSGYNSEFISPITYKGDGVFQFANPSDMPLKYPSSYYSRWRGQVGLKYTF
;
A
#
# COMPACT_ATOMS: atom_id res chain seq x y z
N MET A 1 24.42 -4.51 46.88
CA MET A 1 24.57 -4.63 45.41
C MET A 1 24.74 -6.06 44.91
N GLN A 2 25.69 -6.86 45.41
CA GLN A 2 26.00 -8.20 44.86
C GLN A 2 24.79 -9.11 44.60
N LYS A 3 23.83 -9.27 45.52
CA LYS A 3 22.62 -10.08 45.26
C LYS A 3 21.76 -9.57 44.10
N ARG A 4 21.69 -8.25 43.87
CA ARG A 4 21.00 -7.67 42.69
C ARG A 4 21.82 -7.85 41.42
N LEU A 5 23.15 -7.79 41.49
CA LEU A 5 24.04 -8.07 40.36
C LEU A 5 24.02 -9.56 39.97
N GLN A 6 23.94 -10.46 40.94
CA GLN A 6 23.74 -11.90 40.72
C GLN A 6 22.36 -12.21 40.16
N LEU A 7 21.30 -11.51 40.61
CA LEU A 7 19.97 -11.61 39.99
C LEU A 7 19.98 -11.08 38.56
N LEU A 8 20.68 -9.97 38.29
CA LEU A 8 20.83 -9.40 36.95
C LEU A 8 21.65 -10.31 36.03
N LEU A 9 22.73 -10.93 36.54
CA LEU A 9 23.54 -11.92 35.82
C LEU A 9 22.79 -13.24 35.61
N ALA A 10 21.93 -13.65 36.55
CA ALA A 10 21.06 -14.81 36.38
C ALA A 10 19.95 -14.53 35.35
N LEU A 11 19.35 -13.33 35.34
CA LEU A 11 18.46 -12.90 34.26
C LEU A 11 19.22 -12.84 32.92
N LEU A 12 20.40 -12.23 32.87
CA LEU A 12 21.22 -12.16 31.65
C LEU A 12 21.65 -13.55 31.16
N ALA A 13 21.88 -14.53 32.05
CA ALA A 13 22.19 -15.91 31.69
C ALA A 13 20.95 -16.69 31.22
N PHE A 14 19.76 -16.42 31.77
CA PHE A 14 18.49 -16.97 31.27
C PHE A 14 17.99 -16.28 29.98
N VAL A 15 18.51 -15.09 29.63
CA VAL A 15 18.20 -14.35 28.40
C VAL A 15 19.00 -14.86 27.18
N VAL A 16 19.90 -15.84 27.34
CA VAL A 16 20.72 -16.38 26.22
C VAL A 16 19.98 -17.41 25.35
N THR A 17 18.84 -17.97 25.79
CA THR A 17 18.14 -19.04 25.04
C THR A 17 16.67 -18.76 24.75
N SER A 18 16.43 -17.72 23.96
CA SER A 18 15.33 -17.69 23.00
C SER A 18 15.67 -16.58 21.99
N ALA A 19 16.24 -16.96 20.84
CA ALA A 19 16.55 -16.11 19.68
C ALA A 19 15.85 -16.68 18.43
N MET A 20 15.31 -15.81 17.56
CA MET A 20 13.91 -16.07 17.17
C MET A 20 13.42 -15.47 15.78
N ALA A 21 12.87 -16.25 14.80
CA ALA A 21 12.54 -15.90 13.37
C ALA A 21 11.09 -16.10 12.79
N GLN A 22 10.90 -15.76 11.48
CA GLN A 22 9.67 -15.79 10.65
C GLN A 22 9.85 -16.64 9.37
N ILE A 23 8.76 -17.15 8.77
CA ILE A 23 8.74 -17.91 7.50
C ILE A 23 9.45 -17.17 6.32
N THR A 24 10.71 -17.52 6.08
CA THR A 24 11.49 -17.24 4.85
C THR A 24 11.88 -18.52 4.10
N THR A 25 11.44 -19.65 4.63
CA THR A 25 11.94 -20.97 4.31
C THR A 25 10.85 -21.84 3.68
N SER A 26 11.25 -22.98 3.16
CA SER A 26 10.39 -24.06 2.69
C SER A 26 10.67 -25.33 3.49
N GLY A 27 9.97 -26.43 3.16
CA GLY A 27 10.28 -27.72 3.75
C GLY A 27 9.82 -28.91 2.93
N ILE A 28 10.14 -30.11 3.42
CA ILE A 28 9.57 -31.37 2.95
C ILE A 28 9.04 -32.19 4.13
N SER A 29 8.03 -33.00 3.89
CA SER A 29 7.47 -33.95 4.85
C SER A 29 7.05 -35.22 4.12
N GLY A 30 6.75 -36.30 4.84
CA GLY A 30 6.21 -37.49 4.22
C GLY A 30 6.13 -38.67 5.17
N LYS A 31 5.42 -39.71 4.74
CA LYS A 31 5.37 -41.02 5.39
C LYS A 31 6.03 -42.06 4.48
N ILE A 32 6.93 -42.85 5.06
CA ILE A 32 7.61 -43.96 4.40
C ILE A 32 6.96 -45.25 4.88
N SER A 33 6.60 -46.09 3.91
CA SER A 33 5.97 -47.39 4.14
C SER A 33 6.67 -48.48 3.33
N SER A 34 6.38 -49.75 3.62
CA SER A 34 6.63 -50.84 2.69
C SER A 34 5.62 -51.95 2.95
N ASN A 35 5.08 -52.55 1.89
CA ASN A 35 4.05 -53.60 1.94
C ASN A 35 2.82 -53.27 2.82
N GLY A 36 2.53 -51.97 3.04
CA GLY A 36 1.46 -51.48 3.91
C GLY A 36 1.88 -51.13 5.35
N GLU A 37 3.07 -51.55 5.78
CA GLU A 37 3.62 -51.26 7.11
C GLU A 37 4.46 -49.97 7.13
N THR A 38 4.67 -49.39 8.31
CA THR A 38 5.45 -48.14 8.51
C THR A 38 6.94 -48.40 8.64
N VAL A 39 7.77 -47.70 7.87
CA VAL A 39 9.23 -47.87 7.94
C VAL A 39 9.83 -46.88 8.93
N ILE A 40 10.22 -47.39 10.10
CA ILE A 40 10.84 -46.64 11.20
C ILE A 40 12.36 -46.56 10.96
N GLY A 41 13.00 -45.41 11.17
CA GLY A 41 14.46 -45.28 11.06
C GLY A 41 15.02 -45.12 9.64
N ALA A 42 14.18 -44.96 8.62
CA ALA A 42 14.63 -44.63 7.26
C ALA A 42 15.29 -43.24 7.24
N THR A 43 16.47 -43.15 6.62
CA THR A 43 17.22 -41.89 6.51
C THR A 43 16.78 -41.15 5.26
N VAL A 44 16.32 -39.91 5.43
CA VAL A 44 15.96 -39.01 4.34
C VAL A 44 17.05 -37.94 4.22
N THR A 45 17.72 -37.87 3.07
CA THR A 45 18.74 -36.86 2.75
C THR A 45 18.27 -36.01 1.57
N ALA A 46 18.04 -34.71 1.80
CA ALA A 46 17.70 -33.75 0.77
C ALA A 46 18.89 -32.81 0.50
N THR A 47 19.37 -32.78 -0.74
CA THR A 47 20.52 -31.96 -1.16
C THR A 47 20.06 -30.88 -2.14
N HIS A 48 20.23 -29.61 -1.78
CA HIS A 48 19.99 -28.47 -2.68
C HIS A 48 21.13 -28.39 -3.71
N GLN A 49 20.91 -28.93 -4.91
CA GLN A 49 21.98 -29.20 -5.89
C GLN A 49 22.82 -27.97 -6.24
N PRO A 50 22.26 -26.76 -6.46
CA PRO A 50 23.05 -25.57 -6.78
C PRO A 50 24.06 -25.19 -5.70
N SER A 51 23.73 -25.39 -4.42
CA SER A 51 24.56 -24.97 -3.28
C SER A 51 25.30 -26.11 -2.56
N GLY A 52 24.97 -27.37 -2.87
CA GLY A 52 25.41 -28.52 -2.07
C GLY A 52 24.90 -28.54 -0.62
N THR A 53 23.97 -27.66 -0.24
CA THR A 53 23.40 -27.64 1.12
C THR A 53 22.63 -28.94 1.38
N VAL A 54 23.02 -29.67 2.42
CA VAL A 54 22.40 -30.95 2.82
C VAL A 54 21.49 -30.75 4.03
N TYR A 55 20.30 -31.33 3.94
CA TYR A 55 19.35 -31.48 5.04
C TYR A 55 19.08 -32.97 5.25
N ARG A 56 18.92 -33.39 6.50
CA ARG A 56 18.60 -34.78 6.84
C ARG A 56 17.40 -34.86 7.79
N ALA A 57 16.62 -35.93 7.65
CA ALA A 57 15.67 -36.41 8.64
C ALA A 57 15.78 -37.93 8.79
N VAL A 58 15.17 -38.46 9.85
CA VAL A 58 14.99 -39.90 10.07
C VAL A 58 13.51 -40.11 10.32
N THR A 59 12.92 -41.19 9.80
CA THR A 59 11.51 -41.49 10.06
C THR A 59 11.27 -41.90 11.50
N ASN A 60 10.18 -41.39 12.08
CA ASN A 60 9.73 -41.71 13.42
C ASN A 60 9.01 -43.07 13.48
N VAL A 61 8.43 -43.41 14.64
CA VAL A 61 7.70 -44.66 14.88
C VAL A 61 6.48 -44.87 13.97
N ASP A 62 5.91 -43.80 13.41
CA ASP A 62 4.79 -43.84 12.46
C ASP A 62 5.25 -43.88 10.99
N GLY A 63 6.56 -44.04 10.75
CA GLY A 63 7.19 -43.93 9.44
C GLY A 63 7.24 -42.49 8.89
N ARG A 64 6.89 -41.47 9.67
CA ARG A 64 6.84 -40.06 9.22
C ARG A 64 8.19 -39.35 9.40
N TYR A 65 8.51 -38.46 8.47
CA TYR A 65 9.63 -37.53 8.58
C TYR A 65 9.19 -36.10 8.24
N THR A 66 9.97 -35.12 8.69
CA THR A 66 9.83 -33.71 8.29
C THR A 66 11.18 -33.01 8.33
N ILE A 67 11.41 -32.11 7.37
CA ILE A 67 12.52 -31.18 7.30
C ILE A 67 11.90 -29.80 7.02
N GLN A 68 12.13 -28.83 7.90
CA GLN A 68 11.80 -27.42 7.70
C GLN A 68 13.09 -26.59 7.62
N GLY A 69 12.99 -25.29 7.35
CA GLY A 69 14.16 -24.42 7.23
C GLY A 69 14.95 -24.65 5.94
N MET A 70 14.32 -25.19 4.89
CA MET A 70 14.97 -25.42 3.61
C MET A 70 14.98 -24.13 2.78
N ARG A 71 15.99 -23.95 1.93
CA ARG A 71 16.00 -22.85 0.96
C ARG A 71 14.83 -23.03 -0.02
N PRO A 72 14.02 -22.01 -0.30
CA PRO A 72 13.10 -22.01 -1.44
C PRO A 72 13.83 -22.28 -2.76
N GLY A 73 13.10 -22.73 -3.77
CA GLY A 73 13.60 -23.06 -5.09
C GLY A 73 14.16 -24.49 -5.17
N GLY A 74 15.18 -24.68 -6.00
CA GLY A 74 15.75 -25.99 -6.30
C GLY A 74 16.74 -25.94 -7.48
N PRO A 75 17.03 -27.08 -8.12
CA PRO A 75 16.49 -28.41 -7.82
C PRO A 75 17.12 -29.05 -6.57
N TYR A 76 16.30 -29.84 -5.88
CA TYR A 76 16.70 -30.76 -4.82
C TYR A 76 16.74 -32.19 -5.35
N LYS A 77 17.75 -32.94 -4.88
CA LYS A 77 17.76 -34.41 -4.89
C LYS A 77 17.41 -34.89 -3.48
N VAL A 78 16.32 -35.66 -3.34
CA VAL A 78 15.91 -36.27 -2.07
C VAL A 78 16.09 -37.78 -2.18
N SER A 79 16.96 -38.35 -1.35
CA SER A 79 17.22 -39.80 -1.25
C SER A 79 16.64 -40.33 0.06
N ILE A 80 15.91 -41.43 0.00
CA ILE A 80 15.36 -42.13 1.16
C ILE A 80 15.96 -43.53 1.17
N SER A 81 16.71 -43.86 2.22
CA SER A 81 17.41 -45.14 2.38
C SER A 81 17.02 -45.84 3.68
N TYR A 82 16.92 -47.17 3.62
CA TYR A 82 16.69 -48.02 4.79
C TYR A 82 17.29 -49.41 4.54
N ILE A 83 17.83 -50.04 5.59
CA ILE A 83 18.60 -51.30 5.45
C ILE A 83 17.67 -52.41 4.94
N GLY A 84 18.08 -53.09 3.86
CA GLY A 84 17.30 -54.15 3.20
C GLY A 84 16.36 -53.69 2.08
N TYR A 85 16.31 -52.38 1.79
CA TYR A 85 15.44 -51.80 0.76
C TYR A 85 16.24 -51.04 -0.29
N LYS A 86 15.69 -50.92 -1.49
CA LYS A 86 16.24 -50.06 -2.55
C LYS A 86 16.00 -48.59 -2.21
N ASP A 87 17.05 -47.78 -2.33
CA ASP A 87 16.99 -46.32 -2.17
C ASP A 87 15.92 -45.71 -3.08
N LYS A 88 14.99 -44.93 -2.51
CA LYS A 88 14.03 -44.15 -3.28
C LYS A 88 14.56 -42.74 -3.49
N VAL A 89 14.75 -42.36 -4.75
CA VAL A 89 15.23 -41.03 -5.14
C VAL A 89 14.12 -40.22 -5.80
N PHE A 90 13.92 -38.99 -5.32
CA PHE A 90 13.22 -37.92 -6.02
C PHE A 90 14.24 -36.92 -6.56
N ASN A 91 14.26 -36.70 -7.86
CA ASN A 91 15.12 -35.72 -8.53
C ASN A 91 14.30 -34.50 -8.97
N ASN A 92 14.96 -33.36 -9.19
CA ASN A 92 14.36 -32.11 -9.69
C ASN A 92 13.19 -31.59 -8.83
N VAL A 93 13.25 -31.83 -7.51
CA VAL A 93 12.27 -31.32 -6.56
C VAL A 93 12.48 -29.81 -6.39
N SER A 94 11.44 -29.01 -6.59
CA SER A 94 11.47 -27.55 -6.36
C SER A 94 10.50 -27.20 -5.23
N LEU A 95 10.94 -26.36 -4.30
CA LEU A 95 10.21 -26.02 -3.08
C LEU A 95 9.69 -24.58 -3.12
N ASN A 96 8.42 -24.39 -2.80
CA ASN A 96 7.81 -23.07 -2.71
C ASN A 96 8.05 -22.44 -1.33
N LEU A 97 8.18 -21.12 -1.29
CA LEU A 97 8.26 -20.32 -0.07
C LEU A 97 7.06 -20.59 0.85
N GLY A 98 7.31 -20.87 2.12
CA GLY A 98 6.29 -21.07 3.15
C GLY A 98 5.44 -22.34 3.00
N GLU A 99 5.80 -23.24 2.07
CA GLU A 99 5.11 -24.51 1.83
C GLU A 99 6.00 -25.70 2.24
N SER A 100 5.37 -26.80 2.66
CA SER A 100 6.07 -28.05 3.02
C SER A 100 5.62 -29.19 2.10
N GLN A 101 6.44 -29.53 1.10
CA GLN A 101 6.06 -30.50 0.08
C GLN A 101 6.02 -31.93 0.65
N ASN A 102 4.88 -32.61 0.47
CA ASN A 102 4.75 -34.00 0.90
C ASN A 102 5.30 -34.97 -0.16
N LEU A 103 6.35 -35.72 0.20
CA LEU A 103 7.07 -36.71 -0.60
C LEU A 103 6.98 -38.12 0.02
N SER A 104 5.78 -38.51 0.45
CA SER A 104 5.51 -39.87 0.94
C SER A 104 5.74 -40.93 -0.14
N CYS A 105 6.23 -42.13 0.24
CA CYS A 105 6.39 -43.25 -0.69
C CYS A 105 6.35 -44.62 0.01
N SER A 106 6.16 -45.67 -0.79
CA SER A 106 6.49 -47.05 -0.39
C SER A 106 7.89 -47.40 -0.88
N LEU A 107 8.75 -47.91 0.01
CA LEU A 107 10.00 -48.56 -0.35
C LEU A 107 9.73 -49.97 -0.90
N GLN A 108 10.65 -50.46 -1.72
CA GLN A 108 10.66 -51.82 -2.25
C GLN A 108 11.88 -52.55 -1.69
N GLU A 109 11.69 -53.80 -1.26
CA GLU A 109 12.76 -54.65 -0.75
C GLU A 109 13.85 -54.87 -1.81
N ASP A 110 15.10 -55.02 -1.38
CA ASP A 110 16.24 -55.19 -2.30
C ASP A 110 16.38 -56.62 -2.84
N ALA A 111 15.35 -57.05 -3.57
CA ALA A 111 15.41 -58.26 -4.39
C ALA A 111 16.27 -58.01 -5.63
N LYS A 112 17.25 -58.91 -5.86
CA LYS A 112 18.18 -58.90 -7.01
C LYS A 112 17.48 -59.08 -8.36
N GLN A 113 16.91 -58.00 -8.90
CA GLN A 113 16.81 -57.76 -10.34
C GLN A 113 16.97 -56.26 -10.66
N LEU A 114 17.61 -56.01 -11.80
CA LEU A 114 17.98 -54.70 -12.33
C LEU A 114 16.82 -54.07 -13.12
N GLN A 115 16.27 -52.97 -12.61
CA GLN A 115 15.69 -51.90 -13.43
C GLN A 115 15.54 -50.62 -12.59
N GLU A 116 16.11 -49.52 -13.06
CA GLU A 116 15.95 -48.20 -12.44
C GLU A 116 14.60 -47.60 -12.85
N VAL A 117 13.61 -47.69 -11.97
CA VAL A 117 12.28 -47.08 -12.23
C VAL A 117 12.32 -45.59 -11.89
N VAL A 118 12.81 -44.79 -12.84
CA VAL A 118 12.72 -43.32 -12.80
C VAL A 118 11.26 -42.90 -13.02
N VAL A 119 10.49 -42.82 -11.93
CA VAL A 119 9.14 -42.24 -11.97
C VAL A 119 9.26 -40.71 -12.04
N SER A 120 9.09 -40.14 -13.22
CA SER A 120 8.82 -38.70 -13.39
C SER A 120 7.37 -38.40 -12.97
N GLY A 121 7.14 -38.36 -11.66
CA GLY A 121 5.82 -38.04 -11.11
C GLY A 121 5.41 -36.62 -11.50
N LYS A 122 4.34 -36.47 -12.29
CA LYS A 122 3.60 -35.21 -12.34
C LYS A 122 3.20 -34.85 -10.91
N ALA A 123 3.45 -33.60 -10.51
CA ALA A 123 2.85 -33.08 -9.30
C ALA A 123 1.32 -33.14 -9.45
N GLY A 124 0.65 -33.80 -8.50
CA GLY A 124 -0.79 -33.58 -8.29
C GLY A 124 -1.01 -32.18 -7.69
N LEU A 125 -2.27 -31.82 -7.42
CA LEU A 125 -2.62 -30.51 -6.85
C LEU A 125 -1.73 -30.15 -5.65
N ASN A 126 -1.38 -28.87 -5.55
CA ASN A 126 -0.54 -28.35 -4.47
C ASN A 126 -1.27 -28.45 -3.12
N GLY A 127 -1.19 -29.61 -2.49
CA GLY A 127 -1.87 -29.94 -1.25
C GLY A 127 -1.25 -29.38 0.02
N THR A 128 -0.40 -28.35 -0.06
CA THR A 128 0.28 -27.76 1.11
C THR A 128 -0.45 -26.56 1.72
N LYS A 129 -1.37 -25.94 0.97
CA LYS A 129 -2.13 -24.76 1.38
C LYS A 129 -3.25 -25.13 2.37
N THR A 130 -3.39 -24.35 3.44
CA THR A 130 -4.50 -24.46 4.41
C THR A 130 -5.60 -23.43 4.18
N GLY A 131 -5.35 -22.40 3.36
CA GLY A 131 -6.32 -21.37 3.01
C GLY A 131 -5.87 -20.55 1.80
N ALA A 132 -6.58 -19.44 1.52
CA ALA A 132 -6.35 -18.58 0.37
C ALA A 132 -4.91 -18.04 0.29
N ALA A 133 -4.13 -18.55 -0.68
CA ALA A 133 -2.73 -18.22 -0.90
C ALA A 133 -2.26 -18.48 -2.35
N MET A 134 -1.32 -17.67 -2.85
CA MET A 134 -0.67 -17.80 -4.15
C MET A 134 0.85 -17.70 -4.00
N SER A 135 1.58 -18.56 -4.70
CA SER A 135 3.04 -18.60 -4.72
C SER A 135 3.50 -18.37 -6.17
N ILE A 136 4.46 -17.47 -6.38
CA ILE A 136 4.92 -17.01 -7.70
C ILE A 136 6.44 -17.12 -7.72
N ASN A 137 6.99 -17.82 -8.70
CA ASN A 137 8.44 -18.10 -8.81
C ASN A 137 9.17 -17.15 -9.77
N ALA A 138 10.51 -17.19 -9.76
CA ALA A 138 11.38 -16.34 -10.57
C ALA A 138 11.10 -16.37 -12.08
N GLN A 139 10.64 -17.50 -12.63
CA GLN A 139 10.28 -17.59 -14.05
C GLN A 139 8.96 -16.85 -14.33
N GLN A 140 7.94 -17.08 -13.50
CA GLN A 140 6.66 -16.36 -13.57
C GLN A 140 6.79 -14.85 -13.31
N ILE A 141 7.79 -14.45 -12.50
CA ILE A 141 8.17 -13.04 -12.31
C ILE A 141 8.79 -12.46 -13.59
N ALA A 142 9.69 -13.20 -14.24
CA ALA A 142 10.39 -12.75 -15.44
C ALA A 142 9.51 -12.71 -16.69
N ASP A 143 8.53 -13.61 -16.80
CA ASP A 143 7.56 -13.65 -17.90
C ASP A 143 6.44 -12.60 -17.75
N MET A 144 6.33 -11.92 -16.59
CA MET A 144 5.24 -10.98 -16.31
C MET A 144 5.42 -9.66 -17.07
N PRO A 145 4.50 -9.26 -17.97
CA PRO A 145 4.59 -7.96 -18.63
C PRO A 145 4.50 -6.82 -17.61
N SER A 146 5.53 -5.97 -17.55
CA SER A 146 5.70 -4.96 -16.50
C SER A 146 6.61 -3.81 -16.92
N ILE A 147 6.05 -2.59 -17.04
CA ILE A 147 6.84 -1.35 -17.22
C ILE A 147 7.34 -0.79 -15.89
N SER A 148 6.59 -0.96 -14.79
CA SER A 148 6.90 -0.33 -13.51
C SER A 148 7.84 -1.15 -12.61
N HIS A 149 8.05 -2.42 -12.95
CA HIS A 149 8.86 -3.39 -12.19
C HIS A 149 8.44 -3.46 -10.72
N SER A 150 7.12 -3.52 -10.49
CA SER A 150 6.53 -3.50 -9.15
C SER A 150 6.04 -4.88 -8.69
N ILE A 151 5.95 -5.05 -7.37
CA ILE A 151 5.33 -6.22 -6.75
C ILE A 151 3.85 -6.33 -7.13
N ALA A 152 3.17 -5.21 -7.34
CA ALA A 152 1.77 -5.17 -7.77
C ALA A 152 1.59 -5.76 -9.19
N ASP A 153 2.50 -5.47 -10.12
CA ASP A 153 2.47 -6.00 -11.48
C ASP A 153 2.60 -7.53 -11.51
N VAL A 154 3.35 -8.11 -10.57
CA VAL A 154 3.47 -9.57 -10.43
C VAL A 154 2.28 -10.17 -9.68
N ALA A 155 1.89 -9.57 -8.55
CA ALA A 155 0.84 -10.11 -7.68
C ALA A 155 -0.56 -10.05 -8.31
N ARG A 156 -0.79 -9.18 -9.30
CA ARG A 156 -2.11 -8.90 -9.89
C ARG A 156 -2.88 -10.11 -10.43
N LEU A 157 -2.24 -11.25 -10.72
CA LEU A 157 -2.97 -12.47 -11.10
C LEU A 157 -3.65 -13.20 -9.92
N ASN A 158 -3.41 -12.81 -8.67
CA ASN A 158 -4.13 -13.34 -7.51
C ASN A 158 -5.64 -13.04 -7.60
N PRO A 159 -6.55 -14.03 -7.50
CA PRO A 159 -7.98 -13.80 -7.73
C PRO A 159 -8.65 -12.78 -6.80
N GLN A 160 -8.20 -12.65 -5.55
CA GLN A 160 -8.84 -11.80 -4.53
C GLN A 160 -8.10 -10.47 -4.27
N LEU A 161 -7.10 -10.15 -5.09
CA LEU A 161 -6.40 -8.85 -5.11
C LEU A 161 -7.01 -7.92 -6.16
N THR A 162 -7.24 -6.65 -5.84
CA THR A 162 -7.44 -5.59 -6.82
C THR A 162 -6.31 -4.57 -6.74
N THR A 163 -5.79 -4.13 -7.88
CA THR A 163 -4.68 -3.17 -7.99
C THR A 163 -5.16 -1.86 -8.60
N ASN A 164 -4.67 -0.73 -8.08
CA ASN A 164 -4.79 0.54 -8.80
C ASN A 164 -3.57 0.69 -9.73
N GLY A 165 -3.80 0.69 -11.05
CA GLY A 165 -2.73 0.76 -12.05
C GLY A 165 -1.92 2.08 -12.09
N GLN A 166 -2.36 3.13 -11.38
CA GLN A 166 -1.65 4.41 -11.31
C GLN A 166 -0.81 4.57 -10.04
N SER A 167 -1.29 4.08 -8.90
CA SER A 167 -0.61 4.20 -7.60
C SER A 167 0.08 2.94 -7.10
N GLY A 168 -0.16 1.79 -7.75
CA GLY A 168 0.34 0.49 -7.29
C GLY A 168 -0.28 0.03 -5.97
N SER A 169 -1.36 0.65 -5.51
CA SER A 169 -2.06 0.23 -4.29
C SER A 169 -2.72 -1.13 -4.48
N MET A 170 -2.67 -1.95 -3.43
CA MET A 170 -3.15 -3.33 -3.42
C MET A 170 -4.24 -3.48 -2.35
N SER A 171 -5.42 -3.95 -2.75
CA SER A 171 -6.55 -4.25 -1.85
C SER A 171 -6.89 -5.74 -1.93
N PHE A 172 -6.95 -6.43 -0.78
CA PHE A 172 -7.28 -7.85 -0.72
C PHE A 172 -8.68 -8.04 -0.13
N ALA A 173 -9.55 -8.74 -0.87
CA ALA A 173 -10.94 -9.03 -0.46
C ALA A 173 -11.71 -7.78 0.05
N GLY A 174 -11.51 -6.64 -0.62
CA GLY A 174 -12.18 -5.37 -0.31
C GLY A 174 -11.72 -4.67 0.98
N MET A 175 -10.52 -5.00 1.49
CA MET A 175 -9.94 -4.39 2.70
C MET A 175 -8.98 -3.23 2.38
N ASN A 176 -8.81 -2.31 3.34
CA ASN A 176 -7.93 -1.15 3.19
C ASN A 176 -6.48 -1.56 2.87
N ASN A 177 -5.89 -0.93 1.85
CA ASN A 177 -4.53 -1.20 1.38
C ASN A 177 -3.44 -1.02 2.46
N ARG A 178 -3.69 -0.17 3.46
CA ARG A 178 -2.79 0.05 4.61
C ARG A 178 -2.83 -1.06 5.67
N TYR A 179 -3.77 -2.01 5.56
CA TYR A 179 -3.87 -3.18 6.45
C TYR A 179 -3.07 -4.39 5.96
N ASN A 180 -2.32 -4.23 4.87
CA ASN A 180 -1.47 -5.27 4.30
C ASN A 180 -0.11 -5.34 5.00
N SER A 181 0.51 -6.52 5.01
CA SER A 181 1.93 -6.67 5.33
C SER A 181 2.74 -6.95 4.06
N PHE A 182 3.91 -6.30 3.91
CA PHE A 182 4.87 -6.53 2.85
C PHE A 182 6.28 -6.70 3.44
N GLN A 183 6.92 -7.82 3.11
CA GLN A 183 8.18 -8.23 3.72
C GLN A 183 9.13 -8.87 2.72
N ILE A 184 10.42 -8.69 2.95
CA ILE A 184 11.50 -9.24 2.11
C ILE A 184 12.50 -9.96 3.00
N ASP A 185 12.69 -11.26 2.80
CA ASP A 185 13.52 -12.13 3.66
C ASP A 185 13.18 -11.96 5.17
N GLY A 186 11.88 -11.82 5.47
CA GLY A 186 11.35 -11.62 6.83
C GLY A 186 11.65 -10.24 7.42
N VAL A 187 12.00 -9.26 6.59
CA VAL A 187 12.27 -7.87 6.99
C VAL A 187 11.11 -6.97 6.55
N MET A 188 10.59 -6.18 7.49
CA MET A 188 9.50 -5.23 7.24
C MET A 188 9.90 -4.20 6.17
N ASN A 189 9.20 -4.24 5.03
CA ASN A 189 9.33 -3.23 3.97
C ASN A 189 8.00 -2.50 3.70
N ASN A 190 7.00 -2.75 4.55
CA ASN A 190 5.86 -1.87 4.75
C ASN A 190 6.33 -0.44 5.09
N ASP A 191 5.62 0.54 4.56
CA ASP A 191 5.49 1.84 5.23
C ASP A 191 4.56 1.66 6.45
N VAL A 192 5.17 1.42 7.61
CA VAL A 192 4.44 1.20 8.87
C VAL A 192 3.82 2.49 9.44
N PHE A 193 4.30 3.66 9.01
CA PHE A 193 3.67 4.94 9.34
C PHE A 193 2.40 5.15 8.51
N GLY A 194 2.41 4.75 7.23
CA GLY A 194 1.23 4.59 6.39
C GLY A 194 0.83 5.82 5.57
N LEU A 195 1.81 6.58 5.09
CA LEU A 195 1.63 7.71 4.20
C LEU A 195 1.48 7.31 2.72
N THR A 196 2.17 6.26 2.28
CA THR A 196 2.22 5.86 0.86
C THR A 196 1.01 5.02 0.41
N ALA A 197 0.62 5.16 -0.86
CA ALA A 197 -0.50 4.43 -1.44
C ALA A 197 -0.19 2.96 -1.74
N ASN A 198 1.03 2.65 -2.21
CA ASN A 198 1.48 1.27 -2.49
C ASN A 198 1.79 0.44 -1.23
N GLY A 199 1.77 1.07 -0.04
CA GLY A 199 2.05 0.44 1.25
C GLY A 199 3.52 0.10 1.54
N SER A 200 4.49 0.54 0.72
CA SER A 200 5.91 0.15 0.84
C SER A 200 6.90 1.31 0.94
N ASN A 201 8.03 1.08 1.61
CA ASN A 201 9.15 2.02 1.71
C ASN A 201 9.62 2.52 0.33
N GLY A 202 9.97 3.81 0.23
CA GLY A 202 10.33 4.47 -1.03
C GLY A 202 9.15 4.84 -1.95
N GLY A 203 7.92 4.41 -1.63
CA GLY A 203 6.75 4.61 -2.49
C GLY A 203 6.37 6.07 -2.75
N GLN A 204 6.49 6.95 -1.75
CA GLN A 204 6.23 8.40 -1.95
C GLN A 204 7.28 9.08 -2.85
N ALA A 205 8.48 8.51 -2.94
CA ALA A 205 9.54 8.93 -3.87
C ALA A 205 9.43 8.26 -5.26
N GLY A 206 8.33 7.55 -5.55
CA GLY A 206 8.09 6.90 -6.84
C GLY A 206 8.92 5.65 -7.11
N SER A 207 9.47 5.01 -6.07
CA SER A 207 10.30 3.79 -6.21
C SER A 207 9.69 2.57 -5.51
N GLN A 208 10.31 1.42 -5.74
CA GLN A 208 10.00 0.13 -5.14
C GLN A 208 11.06 -0.19 -4.06
N PRO A 209 10.71 -0.91 -2.97
CA PRO A 209 11.64 -1.22 -1.88
C PRO A 209 12.77 -2.18 -2.27
N VAL A 210 12.73 -2.76 -3.47
CA VAL A 210 13.67 -3.77 -3.96
C VAL A 210 13.70 -3.79 -5.50
N SER A 211 14.72 -4.42 -6.08
CA SER A 211 14.80 -4.73 -7.52
C SER A 211 14.13 -6.08 -7.79
N MET A 212 13.22 -6.14 -8.76
CA MET A 212 12.52 -7.39 -9.11
C MET A 212 13.47 -8.48 -9.62
N GLU A 213 14.58 -8.09 -10.25
CA GLU A 213 15.64 -9.01 -10.67
C GLU A 213 16.35 -9.73 -9.51
N THR A 214 16.18 -9.27 -8.27
CA THR A 214 16.72 -9.93 -7.08
C THR A 214 15.77 -10.94 -6.45
N ILE A 215 14.49 -10.95 -6.82
CA ILE A 215 13.48 -11.79 -6.18
C ILE A 215 13.51 -13.21 -6.76
N ASP A 216 13.51 -14.21 -5.87
CA ASP A 216 13.42 -15.62 -6.25
C ASP A 216 11.95 -16.10 -6.22
N GLN A 217 11.20 -15.74 -5.18
CA GLN A 217 9.78 -16.05 -5.06
C GLN A 217 9.01 -14.96 -4.31
N ILE A 218 7.72 -14.85 -4.64
CA ILE A 218 6.72 -14.06 -3.91
C ILE A 218 5.60 -15.00 -3.47
N GLN A 219 5.22 -14.92 -2.20
CA GLN A 219 4.03 -15.55 -1.64
C GLN A 219 3.03 -14.46 -1.23
N VAL A 220 1.77 -14.64 -1.62
CA VAL A 220 0.63 -13.78 -1.29
C VAL A 220 -0.35 -14.61 -0.46
N ASN A 221 -0.57 -14.24 0.79
CA ASN A 221 -1.45 -14.94 1.74
C ASN A 221 -2.61 -14.02 2.17
N ILE A 222 -3.84 -14.55 2.13
CA ILE A 222 -5.05 -13.80 2.54
C ILE A 222 -5.69 -14.44 3.78
N ALA A 223 -5.81 -15.77 3.80
CA ALA A 223 -6.37 -16.50 4.95
C ALA A 223 -5.44 -17.61 5.48
N PRO A 224 -4.20 -17.29 5.92
CA PRO A 224 -3.30 -18.29 6.49
C PRO A 224 -3.68 -18.62 7.94
N PHE A 225 -4.01 -19.87 8.23
CA PHE A 225 -4.33 -20.31 9.61
C PHE A 225 -3.08 -20.58 10.47
N ASP A 226 -1.88 -20.40 9.92
CA ASP A 226 -0.60 -20.52 10.63
C ASP A 226 -0.37 -19.30 11.55
N VAL A 227 -0.25 -19.53 12.86
CA VAL A 227 -0.11 -18.46 13.89
C VAL A 227 1.18 -17.64 13.77
N ARG A 228 2.20 -18.17 13.08
CA ARG A 228 3.44 -17.44 12.81
C ARG A 228 3.18 -16.14 12.05
N GLN A 229 2.26 -16.20 11.09
CA GLN A 229 1.88 -15.05 10.28
C GLN A 229 1.00 -14.06 11.07
N GLY A 230 1.34 -12.77 11.06
CA GLY A 230 0.59 -11.73 11.76
C GLY A 230 0.90 -10.32 11.25
N GLY A 231 0.31 -9.31 11.89
CA GLY A 231 0.54 -7.90 11.56
C GLY A 231 -0.25 -7.39 10.35
N PHE A 232 -1.28 -8.12 9.89
CA PHE A 232 -2.18 -7.71 8.81
C PHE A 232 -3.65 -8.02 9.13
N THR A 233 -4.55 -7.19 8.61
CA THR A 233 -6.00 -7.45 8.45
C THR A 233 -6.46 -7.28 7.00
N GLY A 234 -5.55 -6.95 6.08
CA GLY A 234 -5.68 -7.05 4.62
C GLY A 234 -5.07 -8.37 4.13
N GLY A 235 -4.06 -8.32 3.26
CA GLY A 235 -3.25 -9.48 2.85
C GLY A 235 -1.79 -9.38 3.32
N ALA A 236 -1.08 -10.51 3.32
CA ALA A 236 0.37 -10.56 3.56
C ALA A 236 1.11 -10.94 2.27
N ILE A 237 2.20 -10.25 1.98
CA ILE A 237 3.07 -10.48 0.84
C ILE A 237 4.49 -10.71 1.37
N ASN A 238 4.99 -11.93 1.20
CA ASN A 238 6.34 -12.33 1.58
C ASN A 238 7.17 -12.55 0.33
N ALA A 239 8.26 -11.81 0.15
CA ALA A 239 9.24 -12.05 -0.90
C ALA A 239 10.55 -12.60 -0.32
N VAL A 240 11.27 -13.40 -1.09
CA VAL A 240 12.64 -13.85 -0.75
C VAL A 240 13.59 -13.53 -1.89
N THR A 241 14.80 -13.05 -1.57
CA THR A 241 15.80 -12.78 -2.61
C THR A 241 16.58 -14.02 -2.99
N LYS A 242 17.01 -14.04 -4.26
CA LYS A 242 18.03 -14.92 -4.81
C LYS A 242 19.26 -14.98 -3.89
N SER A 243 19.93 -16.11 -3.96
CA SER A 243 21.00 -16.52 -3.05
C SER A 243 22.18 -17.07 -3.87
N GLY A 244 23.39 -17.07 -3.30
CA GLY A 244 24.57 -17.58 -4.00
C GLY A 244 24.62 -19.12 -4.08
N THR A 245 25.34 -19.63 -5.08
CA THR A 245 25.47 -21.08 -5.37
C THR A 245 26.93 -21.51 -5.56
N ASN A 246 27.20 -22.79 -5.85
CA ASN A 246 28.56 -23.32 -6.06
C ASN A 246 29.24 -22.88 -7.37
N GLU A 247 28.51 -22.20 -8.25
CA GLU A 247 28.97 -21.70 -9.52
C GLU A 247 28.74 -20.19 -9.54
N PHE A 248 29.52 -19.44 -10.32
CA PHE A 248 29.24 -18.02 -10.50
C PHE A 248 28.10 -17.89 -11.50
N HIS A 249 27.10 -17.08 -11.16
CA HIS A 249 25.96 -16.77 -12.00
C HIS A 249 25.56 -15.32 -11.82
N GLY A 250 24.87 -14.75 -12.81
CA GLY A 250 24.44 -13.37 -12.71
C GLY A 250 23.66 -12.89 -13.92
N SER A 251 23.29 -11.61 -13.85
CA SER A 251 22.66 -10.92 -14.97
C SER A 251 23.17 -9.49 -15.10
N GLY A 252 23.21 -8.99 -16.33
CA GLY A 252 23.27 -7.56 -16.62
C GLY A 252 22.05 -7.21 -17.46
N TYR A 253 21.31 -6.17 -17.10
CA TYR A 253 20.04 -5.83 -17.74
C TYR A 253 19.88 -4.33 -17.95
N PHE A 254 19.16 -3.99 -19.02
CA PHE A 254 18.71 -2.66 -19.35
C PHE A 254 17.26 -2.76 -19.84
N TYR A 255 16.40 -1.88 -19.33
CA TYR A 255 15.03 -1.67 -19.77
C TYR A 255 14.84 -0.18 -20.06
N GLY A 256 14.08 0.14 -21.11
CA GLY A 256 13.83 1.53 -21.47
C GLY A 256 12.54 1.73 -22.25
N ASN A 257 11.94 2.89 -22.05
CA ASN A 257 10.82 3.39 -22.84
C ASN A 257 10.88 4.90 -23.00
N ASN A 258 10.18 5.40 -24.00
CA ASN A 258 10.09 6.81 -24.34
C ASN A 258 8.70 7.13 -24.92
N GLN A 259 8.46 8.39 -25.27
CA GLN A 259 7.21 8.89 -25.84
C GLN A 259 6.73 8.13 -27.09
N ASP A 260 7.64 7.60 -27.90
CA ASP A 260 7.29 6.83 -29.10
C ASP A 260 6.73 5.44 -28.80
N LEU A 261 6.96 4.94 -27.58
CA LEU A 261 6.32 3.74 -27.04
C LEU A 261 5.04 4.05 -26.27
N VAL A 262 4.41 5.21 -26.50
CA VAL A 262 3.08 5.56 -25.95
C VAL A 262 2.10 5.88 -27.07
N GLY A 263 0.86 5.40 -26.93
CA GLY A 263 -0.19 5.59 -27.94
C GLY A 263 -0.47 7.06 -28.26
N ARG A 264 -0.12 7.49 -29.47
CA ARG A 264 -0.19 8.91 -29.90
C ARG A 264 -1.61 9.46 -30.08
N HIS A 265 -2.63 8.61 -30.20
CA HIS A 265 -4.01 9.01 -30.48
C HIS A 265 -4.96 8.62 -29.35
N TYR A 266 -5.36 9.59 -28.54
CA TYR A 266 -6.38 9.42 -27.51
C TYR A 266 -7.57 10.34 -27.80
N LYS A 267 -8.75 9.76 -28.04
CA LYS A 267 -9.97 10.53 -28.27
C LYS A 267 -10.54 11.00 -26.93
N ASN A 268 -10.63 12.32 -26.76
CA ASN A 268 -11.26 12.99 -25.63
C ASN A 268 -12.78 12.82 -25.66
N MET A 269 -13.45 13.10 -24.53
CA MET A 269 -14.91 12.94 -24.43
C MET A 269 -15.70 14.00 -25.22
N ASP A 270 -15.08 15.15 -25.51
CA ASP A 270 -15.60 16.18 -26.42
C ASP A 270 -15.43 15.82 -27.91
N GLY A 271 -14.85 14.65 -28.21
CA GLY A 271 -14.59 14.17 -29.57
C GLY A 271 -13.27 14.64 -30.19
N THR A 272 -12.54 15.57 -29.54
CA THR A 272 -11.19 15.98 -29.95
C THR A 272 -10.15 14.87 -29.69
N TYR A 273 -8.91 15.08 -30.11
CA TYR A 273 -7.79 14.21 -29.72
C TYR A 273 -6.87 14.96 -28.76
N ALA A 274 -6.50 14.31 -27.64
CA ALA A 274 -5.42 14.80 -26.81
C ALA A 274 -4.09 14.71 -27.58
N GLN A 275 -3.20 15.65 -27.34
CA GLN A 275 -1.89 15.68 -27.97
C GLN A 275 -1.09 14.39 -27.67
N PRO A 276 -0.11 14.03 -28.53
CA PRO A 276 0.95 13.10 -28.15
C PRO A 276 1.66 13.57 -26.88
N TYR A 277 2.33 12.65 -26.18
CA TYR A 277 3.24 13.04 -25.11
C TYR A 277 4.53 13.60 -25.72
N ASP A 278 5.07 14.66 -25.11
CA ASP A 278 6.36 15.25 -25.45
C ASP A 278 7.52 14.36 -24.98
N ASP A 279 8.77 14.85 -24.95
CA ASP A 279 9.98 14.06 -24.70
C ASP A 279 10.07 13.44 -23.28
N GLU A 280 9.32 12.36 -23.04
CA GLU A 280 9.43 11.51 -21.86
C GLU A 280 10.40 10.34 -22.09
N LYS A 281 11.14 9.98 -21.04
CA LYS A 281 12.10 8.88 -21.07
C LYS A 281 12.18 8.17 -19.73
N GLU A 282 12.05 6.86 -19.76
CA GLU A 282 12.34 5.99 -18.62
C GLU A 282 13.50 5.04 -18.97
N THR A 283 14.41 4.87 -18.01
CA THR A 283 15.51 3.90 -18.09
C THR A 283 15.64 3.19 -16.75
N LEU A 284 15.93 1.89 -16.81
CA LEU A 284 16.27 1.08 -15.65
C LEU A 284 17.38 0.12 -16.07
N PHE A 285 18.52 0.18 -15.39
CA PHE A 285 19.63 -0.75 -15.65
C PHE A 285 20.18 -1.29 -14.34
N GLY A 286 20.78 -2.46 -14.40
CA GLY A 286 21.36 -3.07 -13.23
C GLY A 286 22.13 -4.34 -13.53
N PHE A 287 22.69 -4.89 -12.46
CA PHE A 287 23.39 -6.16 -12.50
C PHE A 287 23.16 -6.97 -11.22
N THR A 288 23.25 -8.28 -11.36
CA THR A 288 23.29 -9.25 -10.25
C THR A 288 24.51 -10.14 -10.40
N LEU A 289 25.11 -10.54 -9.28
CA LEU A 289 26.21 -11.50 -9.23
C LEU A 289 26.06 -12.37 -7.98
N GLY A 290 25.99 -13.68 -8.16
CA GLY A 290 26.00 -14.68 -7.10
C GLY A 290 27.07 -15.74 -7.32
N GLY A 291 27.52 -16.36 -6.24
CA GLY A 291 28.49 -17.45 -6.32
C GLY A 291 29.08 -17.86 -4.97
N PRO A 292 30.10 -18.74 -4.97
CA PRO A 292 30.73 -19.23 -3.77
C PRO A 292 31.88 -18.32 -3.34
N ILE A 293 31.93 -17.99 -2.04
CA ILE A 293 33.18 -17.59 -1.39
C ILE A 293 33.95 -18.86 -1.01
N ILE A 294 33.25 -19.87 -0.48
CA ILE A 294 33.78 -21.21 -0.18
C ILE A 294 32.74 -22.24 -0.63
N LYS A 295 33.06 -23.08 -1.61
CA LYS A 295 32.11 -24.08 -2.16
C LYS A 295 31.52 -24.98 -1.06
N ASN A 296 30.23 -25.29 -1.21
CA ASN A 296 29.35 -26.00 -0.26
C ASN A 296 29.16 -25.32 1.11
N LYS A 297 29.88 -24.23 1.41
CA LYS A 297 29.97 -23.64 2.74
C LYS A 297 29.49 -22.20 2.79
N LEU A 298 30.09 -21.27 2.06
CA LEU A 298 29.81 -19.84 2.14
C LEU A 298 29.58 -19.25 0.75
N PHE A 299 28.48 -18.53 0.60
CA PHE A 299 27.99 -17.99 -0.67
C PHE A 299 27.68 -16.51 -0.54
N PHE A 300 27.72 -15.79 -1.66
CA PHE A 300 27.24 -14.41 -1.74
C PHE A 300 26.27 -14.24 -2.91
N PHE A 301 25.39 -13.25 -2.79
CA PHE A 301 24.60 -12.68 -3.87
C PHE A 301 24.57 -11.16 -3.70
N ALA A 302 24.86 -10.41 -4.74
CA ALA A 302 24.89 -8.95 -4.72
C ALA A 302 24.17 -8.38 -5.94
N ASN A 303 23.63 -7.16 -5.79
CA ASN A 303 22.98 -6.45 -6.89
C ASN A 303 23.20 -4.93 -6.82
N TYR A 304 23.06 -4.30 -7.97
CA TYR A 304 22.85 -2.87 -8.13
C TYR A 304 21.80 -2.61 -9.21
N GLU A 305 20.92 -1.65 -8.99
CA GLU A 305 19.91 -1.18 -9.95
C GLU A 305 19.83 0.34 -9.88
N ASN A 306 19.77 1.00 -11.03
CA ASN A 306 19.54 2.43 -11.16
C ASN A 306 18.38 2.66 -12.14
N SER A 307 17.37 3.39 -11.71
CA SER A 307 16.27 3.86 -12.56
C SER A 307 16.21 5.37 -12.58
N GLU A 308 16.05 5.93 -13.78
CA GLU A 308 15.75 7.35 -14.00
C GLU A 308 14.55 7.49 -14.93
N LYS A 309 13.65 8.40 -14.59
CA LYS A 309 12.48 8.78 -15.37
C LYS A 309 12.45 10.31 -15.48
N SER A 310 12.39 10.84 -16.69
CA SER A 310 12.12 12.26 -16.96
C SER A 310 10.80 12.35 -17.70
N TYR A 311 9.91 13.22 -17.23
CA TYR A 311 8.70 13.60 -17.94
C TYR A 311 8.71 15.13 -18.09
N PRO A 312 8.45 15.67 -19.29
CA PRO A 312 8.52 17.10 -19.53
C PRO A 312 7.41 17.84 -18.79
N THR A 313 7.67 19.08 -18.40
CA THR A 313 6.60 19.95 -17.88
C THR A 313 5.71 20.39 -19.03
N GLN A 314 4.54 19.75 -19.14
CA GLN A 314 3.58 19.94 -20.24
C GLN A 314 3.04 21.37 -20.40
N TYR A 315 3.16 22.21 -19.38
CA TYR A 315 2.59 23.56 -19.35
C TYR A 315 3.58 24.53 -18.71
N THR A 316 4.35 25.22 -19.53
CA THR A 316 5.25 26.32 -19.14
C THR A 316 4.58 27.68 -19.34
N ILE A 317 5.20 28.77 -18.88
CA ILE A 317 4.61 30.11 -19.02
C ILE A 317 4.38 30.56 -20.48
N ASP A 318 5.22 30.11 -21.41
CA ASP A 318 5.17 30.48 -22.82
C ASP A 318 4.47 29.42 -23.70
N SER A 319 3.79 28.44 -23.08
CA SER A 319 3.00 27.41 -23.78
C SER A 319 1.68 28.00 -24.32
N PRO A 320 1.22 27.66 -25.54
CA PRO A 320 0.09 28.35 -26.18
C PRO A 320 -1.29 28.03 -25.60
N ASP A 321 -1.50 26.81 -25.10
CA ASP A 321 -2.81 26.31 -24.65
C ASP A 321 -3.09 26.54 -23.14
N VAL A 322 -2.31 27.39 -22.48
CA VAL A 322 -2.46 27.67 -21.05
C VAL A 322 -3.70 28.52 -20.77
N LYS A 323 -4.40 28.21 -19.68
CA LYS A 323 -5.58 28.96 -19.23
C LYS A 323 -5.22 30.20 -18.44
N PHE A 324 -3.99 30.32 -17.94
CA PHE A 324 -3.52 31.54 -17.28
C PHE A 324 -3.06 32.59 -18.31
N ASN A 325 -3.06 33.88 -17.95
CA ASN A 325 -2.52 34.95 -18.80
C ASN A 325 -1.00 35.13 -18.54
N PRO A 326 -0.10 34.85 -19.51
CA PRO A 326 1.34 34.91 -19.30
C PRO A 326 1.89 36.32 -19.02
N ASP A 327 1.38 37.35 -19.71
CA ASP A 327 1.87 38.73 -19.57
C ASP A 327 1.46 39.30 -18.21
N LEU A 328 0.23 39.01 -17.78
CA LEU A 328 -0.23 39.35 -16.44
C LEU A 328 0.58 38.62 -15.37
N ALA A 329 0.89 37.34 -15.56
CA ALA A 329 1.75 36.60 -14.63
C ALA A 329 3.17 37.20 -14.53
N LYS A 330 3.75 37.62 -15.66
CA LYS A 330 5.04 38.33 -15.71
C LYS A 330 4.98 39.69 -14.98
N ASP A 331 3.90 40.45 -15.17
CA ASP A 331 3.70 41.71 -14.43
C ASP A 331 3.55 41.49 -12.92
N LEU A 332 2.69 40.57 -12.49
CA LEU A 332 2.48 40.23 -11.07
C LEU A 332 3.80 39.79 -10.40
N MET A 333 4.60 38.95 -11.07
CA MET A 333 5.91 38.54 -10.57
C MET A 333 6.87 39.72 -10.39
N SER A 334 6.89 40.68 -11.33
CA SER A 334 7.74 41.88 -11.19
C SER A 334 7.41 42.70 -9.94
N LYS A 335 6.13 42.76 -9.55
CA LYS A 335 5.69 43.46 -8.33
C LYS A 335 6.08 42.72 -7.05
N ILE A 336 6.11 41.38 -7.09
CA ILE A 336 6.56 40.56 -5.95
C ILE A 336 8.07 40.71 -5.73
N TYR A 337 8.88 40.75 -6.80
CA TYR A 337 10.31 41.07 -6.68
C TYR A 337 10.54 42.48 -6.13
N ASP A 338 9.79 43.48 -6.59
CA ASP A 338 9.87 44.84 -6.05
C ASP A 338 9.47 44.91 -4.56
N LEU A 339 8.38 44.25 -4.13
CA LEU A 339 8.01 44.17 -2.71
C LEU A 339 9.11 43.49 -1.87
N ALA A 340 9.68 42.38 -2.35
CA ALA A 340 10.76 41.69 -1.66
C ALA A 340 11.99 42.59 -1.50
N ASN A 341 12.42 43.26 -2.58
CA ASN A 341 13.54 44.20 -2.58
C ASN A 341 13.31 45.37 -1.61
N ARG A 342 12.12 45.98 -1.59
CA ARG A 342 11.79 47.07 -0.66
C ARG A 342 11.80 46.62 0.81
N GLN A 343 11.37 45.39 1.08
CA GLN A 343 11.44 44.77 2.42
C GLN A 343 12.85 44.29 2.80
N GLY A 344 13.84 44.46 1.92
CA GLY A 344 15.22 44.02 2.15
C GLY A 344 15.41 42.51 2.06
N TYR A 345 14.54 41.81 1.33
CA TYR A 345 14.58 40.36 1.13
C TYR A 345 14.99 40.03 -0.32
N ASP A 346 16.17 39.44 -0.49
CA ASP A 346 16.67 38.99 -1.79
C ASP A 346 15.94 37.70 -2.23
N TYR A 347 14.81 37.88 -2.92
CA TYR A 347 13.98 36.77 -3.43
C TYR A 347 14.33 36.43 -4.87
N ALA A 348 14.99 35.30 -5.09
CA ALA A 348 15.34 34.79 -6.41
C ALA A 348 14.57 33.51 -6.73
N THR A 349 13.72 33.53 -7.76
CA THR A 349 13.03 32.34 -8.27
C THR A 349 12.93 32.36 -9.80
N SER A 350 12.34 31.31 -10.37
CA SER A 350 11.97 31.22 -11.79
C SER A 350 10.65 30.48 -11.94
N TRP A 351 10.08 30.47 -13.14
CA TRP A 351 8.95 29.59 -13.45
C TRP A 351 9.37 28.12 -13.38
N ALA A 352 8.47 27.26 -12.93
CA ALA A 352 8.67 25.82 -12.87
C ALA A 352 8.60 25.18 -14.27
N ASP A 353 9.65 25.38 -15.06
CA ASP A 353 9.83 24.85 -16.42
C ASP A 353 10.53 23.47 -16.47
N LYS A 354 11.24 23.11 -15.41
CA LYS A 354 12.02 21.87 -15.28
C LYS A 354 11.15 20.61 -15.38
N ASP A 355 11.68 19.58 -16.04
CA ASP A 355 11.09 18.24 -16.10
C ASP A 355 10.82 17.63 -14.72
N LYS A 356 9.71 16.89 -14.63
CA LYS A 356 9.46 15.98 -13.52
C LYS A 356 10.46 14.82 -13.58
N ASN A 357 11.38 14.82 -12.63
CA ASN A 357 12.36 13.76 -12.49
C ASN A 357 11.96 12.76 -11.38
N VAL A 358 12.06 11.46 -11.67
CA VAL A 358 12.03 10.36 -10.69
C VAL A 358 13.34 9.59 -10.81
N LYS A 359 14.07 9.41 -9.71
CA LYS A 359 15.33 8.68 -9.68
C LYS A 359 15.34 7.71 -8.52
N SER A 360 15.85 6.50 -8.72
CA SER A 360 16.17 5.61 -7.60
C SER A 360 17.36 4.70 -7.87
N GLN A 361 18.22 4.57 -6.86
CA GLN A 361 19.33 3.65 -6.80
C GLN A 361 19.06 2.60 -5.73
N LYS A 362 19.27 1.33 -6.07
CA LYS A 362 19.09 0.20 -5.16
C LYS A 362 20.36 -0.64 -5.16
N ALA A 363 20.81 -1.05 -3.98
CA ALA A 363 21.94 -1.95 -3.82
C ALA A 363 21.61 -3.03 -2.78
N GLY A 364 22.24 -4.20 -2.90
CA GLY A 364 22.03 -5.29 -1.95
C GLY A 364 23.19 -6.27 -1.91
N LEU A 365 23.33 -6.91 -0.75
CA LEU A 365 24.26 -8.00 -0.49
C LEU A 365 23.60 -9.01 0.45
N LYS A 366 23.64 -10.29 0.07
CA LYS A 366 23.23 -11.44 0.89
C LYS A 366 24.42 -12.40 0.99
N LEU A 367 24.68 -12.90 2.19
CA LEU A 367 25.70 -13.90 2.49
C LEU A 367 25.02 -15.11 3.13
N ASP A 368 25.16 -16.28 2.53
CA ASP A 368 24.58 -17.53 3.06
C ASP A 368 25.68 -18.50 3.47
N TRP A 369 25.69 -18.89 4.74
CA TRP A 369 26.70 -19.74 5.37
C TRP A 369 26.10 -21.04 5.90
N ASN A 370 26.41 -22.15 5.25
CA ASN A 370 26.25 -23.48 5.79
C ASN A 370 27.37 -23.71 6.82
N ILE A 371 27.14 -23.37 8.09
CA ILE A 371 28.11 -23.55 9.18
C ILE A 371 28.47 -25.04 9.31
N ASN A 372 27.45 -25.88 9.36
CA ASN A 372 27.50 -27.35 9.33
C ASN A 372 26.13 -27.92 8.93
N GLU A 373 25.96 -29.25 8.92
CA GLU A 373 24.69 -29.90 8.54
C GLU A 373 23.50 -29.51 9.45
N PHE A 374 23.77 -29.05 10.68
CA PHE A 374 22.75 -28.68 11.66
C PHE A 374 22.42 -27.18 11.60
N ASN A 375 23.43 -26.33 11.39
CA ASN A 375 23.33 -24.87 11.52
C ASN A 375 23.61 -24.15 10.20
N LYS A 376 22.72 -23.24 9.79
CA LYS A 376 22.85 -22.37 8.62
C LYS A 376 22.57 -20.93 9.03
N PHE A 377 23.33 -20.00 8.49
CA PHE A 377 23.25 -18.59 8.85
C PHE A 377 23.18 -17.74 7.58
N SER A 378 22.30 -16.75 7.52
CA SER A 378 22.19 -15.80 6.42
C SER A 378 22.29 -14.38 6.96
N VAL A 379 22.98 -13.49 6.25
CA VAL A 379 23.01 -12.04 6.52
C VAL A 379 22.68 -11.30 5.26
N ARG A 380 21.78 -10.31 5.34
CA ARG A 380 21.34 -9.50 4.20
C ARG A 380 21.39 -8.02 4.55
N TRP A 381 21.88 -7.23 3.62
CA TRP A 381 21.74 -5.78 3.59
C TRP A 381 21.07 -5.37 2.27
N SER A 382 20.16 -4.40 2.33
CA SER A 382 19.67 -3.66 1.17
C SER A 382 19.64 -2.15 1.43
N TYR A 383 19.77 -1.40 0.35
CA TYR A 383 19.74 0.06 0.30
C TYR A 383 18.83 0.52 -0.83
N VAL A 384 18.05 1.57 -0.57
CA VAL A 384 17.28 2.33 -1.56
C VAL A 384 17.50 3.81 -1.30
N ASP A 385 17.97 4.54 -2.31
CA ASP A 385 17.99 6.00 -2.37
C ASP A 385 17.03 6.41 -3.49
N ALA A 386 15.96 7.12 -3.17
CA ALA A 386 14.93 7.50 -4.14
C ALA A 386 14.57 8.98 -3.99
N LYS A 387 14.30 9.64 -5.12
CA LYS A 387 13.83 11.03 -5.21
C LYS A 387 12.80 11.20 -6.31
N GLN A 388 11.73 11.92 -6.04
CA GLN A 388 10.78 12.40 -7.04
C GLN A 388 10.52 13.90 -6.85
N THR A 389 10.62 14.67 -7.93
CA THR A 389 10.21 16.08 -7.97
C THR A 389 8.68 16.17 -8.13
N LEU A 390 8.05 17.04 -7.34
CA LEU A 390 6.61 17.27 -7.25
C LEU A 390 6.31 18.78 -7.17
N GLY A 391 5.02 19.14 -7.22
CA GLY A 391 4.57 20.54 -7.19
C GLY A 391 4.56 21.24 -8.55
N LEU A 392 4.67 20.49 -9.67
CA LEU A 392 4.72 21.05 -11.02
C LEU A 392 3.42 21.78 -11.40
N GLY A 393 3.53 22.69 -12.37
CA GLY A 393 2.40 23.39 -12.96
C GLY A 393 1.51 22.48 -13.83
N GLY A 394 0.50 23.10 -14.44
CA GLY A 394 -0.50 22.45 -15.27
C GLY A 394 -1.30 23.48 -16.06
N ILE A 395 -2.20 23.03 -16.94
CA ILE A 395 -2.92 23.90 -17.88
C ILE A 395 -3.62 25.12 -17.24
N ALA A 396 -4.01 25.02 -15.97
CA ALA A 396 -4.66 26.10 -15.21
C ALA A 396 -3.85 26.59 -13.99
N THR A 397 -2.61 26.14 -13.82
CA THR A 397 -1.79 26.38 -12.62
C THR A 397 -0.34 26.65 -12.99
N LEU A 398 0.10 27.89 -12.86
CA LEU A 398 1.48 28.33 -13.06
C LEU A 398 2.20 28.37 -11.71
N ASN A 399 3.33 27.66 -11.58
CA ASN A 399 4.08 27.54 -10.33
C ASN A 399 5.53 28.04 -10.50
N THR A 400 6.18 28.44 -9.41
CA THR A 400 7.62 28.79 -9.39
C THR A 400 8.52 27.60 -9.00
N THR A 401 9.83 27.70 -9.26
CA THR A 401 10.78 26.61 -8.98
C THR A 401 10.99 26.33 -7.49
N ASP A 402 10.72 27.29 -6.61
CA ASP A 402 10.70 27.13 -5.16
C ASP A 402 9.37 26.59 -4.62
N HIS A 403 8.29 26.62 -5.42
CA HIS A 403 7.05 25.87 -5.16
C HIS A 403 7.21 24.38 -5.42
N LEU A 404 8.12 24.01 -6.33
CA LEU A 404 8.53 22.61 -6.49
C LEU A 404 9.16 22.09 -5.19
N TYR A 405 9.02 20.79 -4.98
CA TYR A 405 9.72 20.09 -3.92
C TYR A 405 10.16 18.71 -4.39
N ASP A 406 11.35 18.31 -3.94
CA ASP A 406 11.78 16.93 -4.02
C ASP A 406 11.29 16.17 -2.80
N PHE A 407 10.51 15.11 -3.01
CA PHE A 407 10.33 14.07 -2.00
C PHE A 407 11.50 13.09 -2.12
N LYS A 408 12.31 12.98 -1.07
CA LYS A 408 13.42 12.02 -0.98
C LYS A 408 13.10 10.93 0.03
N SER A 409 13.55 9.71 -0.23
CA SER A 409 13.43 8.57 0.67
C SER A 409 14.72 7.77 0.65
N LYS A 410 15.34 7.60 1.82
CA LYS A 410 16.51 6.73 2.01
C LYS A 410 16.19 5.62 2.97
N THR A 411 16.25 4.38 2.47
CA THR A 411 15.97 3.17 3.24
C THR A 411 17.21 2.29 3.32
N HIS A 412 17.61 1.92 4.55
CA HIS A 412 18.50 0.79 4.79
C HIS A 412 17.72 -0.33 5.47
N SER A 413 17.94 -1.57 5.05
CA SER A 413 17.39 -2.75 5.71
C SER A 413 18.51 -3.77 5.95
N PHE A 414 18.64 -4.22 7.19
CA PHE A 414 19.59 -5.24 7.60
C PHE A 414 18.85 -6.41 8.22
N SER A 415 19.29 -7.63 7.96
CA SER A 415 18.84 -8.82 8.69
C SER A 415 19.93 -9.86 8.85
N ALA A 416 19.81 -10.64 9.92
CA ALA A 416 20.55 -11.86 10.15
C ALA A 416 19.57 -12.96 10.56
N GLU A 417 19.73 -14.15 10.00
CA GLU A 417 18.89 -15.34 10.24
C GLU A 417 19.77 -16.55 10.55
N LEU A 418 19.50 -17.28 11.64
CA LEU A 418 20.16 -18.52 12.04
C LEU A 418 19.12 -19.65 12.10
N GLN A 419 19.34 -20.70 11.34
CA GLN A 419 18.54 -21.92 11.33
C GLN A 419 19.33 -23.05 12.00
N SER A 420 18.82 -23.58 13.11
CA SER A 420 19.50 -24.59 13.92
C SER A 420 18.63 -25.83 14.10
N ARG A 421 19.09 -26.98 13.57
CA ARG A 421 18.54 -28.30 13.92
C ARG A 421 19.20 -28.79 15.21
N ILE A 422 18.52 -28.60 16.34
CA ILE A 422 19.03 -28.90 17.68
C ILE A 422 19.13 -30.42 17.91
N SER A 423 18.17 -31.18 17.37
CA SER A 423 18.14 -32.64 17.46
C SER A 423 17.44 -33.24 16.23
N PRO A 424 17.28 -34.58 16.11
CA PRO A 424 16.50 -35.16 15.04
C PRO A 424 15.05 -34.66 14.96
N ASN A 425 14.48 -34.24 16.10
CA ASN A 425 13.09 -33.85 16.29
C ASN A 425 12.86 -32.42 16.82
N LEU A 426 13.92 -31.60 16.95
CA LEU A 426 13.84 -30.19 17.37
C LEU A 426 14.57 -29.29 16.37
N SER A 427 13.92 -28.21 15.95
CA SER A 427 14.50 -27.14 15.13
C SER A 427 14.14 -25.76 15.67
N ASN A 428 15.08 -24.82 15.61
CA ASN A 428 14.88 -23.41 15.90
C ASN A 428 15.26 -22.58 14.66
N GLU A 429 14.55 -21.48 14.46
CA GLU A 429 14.81 -20.46 13.45
C GLU A 429 14.88 -19.12 14.20
N ALA A 430 15.97 -18.37 14.05
CA ALA A 430 16.27 -17.14 14.76
C ALA A 430 16.55 -15.96 13.82
N ARG A 431 15.85 -14.81 13.92
CA ARG A 431 15.98 -13.64 13.03
C ARG A 431 16.09 -12.38 13.86
N VAL A 432 16.99 -11.50 13.46
CA VAL A 432 16.97 -10.09 13.85
C VAL A 432 16.98 -9.24 12.59
N SER A 433 16.21 -8.15 12.57
CA SER A 433 16.32 -7.14 11.52
C SER A 433 16.27 -5.72 12.06
N TYR A 434 16.87 -4.80 11.30
CA TYR A 434 16.83 -3.36 11.55
C TYR A 434 16.54 -2.64 10.23
N VAL A 435 15.52 -1.79 10.22
CA VAL A 435 15.11 -0.99 9.08
C VAL A 435 15.13 0.48 9.48
N ARG A 436 15.81 1.28 8.65
CA ARG A 436 15.96 2.73 8.83
C ARG A 436 15.39 3.42 7.60
N VAL A 437 14.30 4.17 7.75
CA VAL A 437 13.69 5.01 6.71
C VAL A 437 13.91 6.48 7.07
N ARG A 438 14.35 7.27 6.09
CA ARG A 438 14.57 8.71 6.21
C ARG A 438 13.94 9.40 5.01
N ASP A 439 12.76 9.97 5.24
CA ASP A 439 11.99 10.68 4.23
C ASP A 439 12.03 12.18 4.51
N GLU A 440 12.16 13.01 3.48
CA GLU A 440 12.13 14.47 3.59
C GLU A 440 11.51 15.10 2.34
N ARG A 441 10.90 16.28 2.51
CA ARG A 441 10.62 17.19 1.40
C ARG A 441 11.60 18.37 1.44
N THR A 442 12.20 18.68 0.30
CA THR A 442 13.03 19.88 0.15
C THR A 442 12.59 20.70 -1.04
N SER A 443 12.15 21.94 -0.78
CA SER A 443 11.88 22.98 -1.77
C SER A 443 13.13 23.82 -2.07
N GLY A 444 12.98 24.84 -2.92
CA GLY A 444 14.01 25.85 -3.21
C GLY A 444 14.25 26.83 -2.05
N GLN A 445 14.52 28.09 -2.38
CA GLN A 445 14.70 29.15 -1.38
C GLN A 445 13.48 29.24 -0.43
N PRO A 446 13.66 29.38 0.90
CA PRO A 446 12.57 29.62 1.83
C PRO A 446 11.78 30.88 1.45
N ALA A 447 10.46 30.80 1.28
CA ALA A 447 9.62 31.94 0.92
C ALA A 447 8.15 31.72 1.34
N PRO A 448 7.39 32.79 1.63
CA PRO A 448 5.95 32.69 1.87
C PRO A 448 5.22 32.14 0.64
N SER A 449 4.24 31.28 0.86
CA SER A 449 3.38 30.82 -0.24
C SER A 449 2.45 31.96 -0.67
N ILE A 450 2.46 32.35 -1.94
CA ILE A 450 1.55 33.36 -2.49
C ILE A 450 0.78 32.74 -3.65
N THR A 451 -0.55 32.66 -3.49
CA THR A 451 -1.48 32.16 -4.51
C THR A 451 -2.35 33.30 -4.99
N ILE A 452 -2.32 33.59 -6.29
CA ILE A 452 -3.20 34.56 -6.96
C ILE A 452 -4.15 33.78 -7.88
N TYR A 453 -5.44 33.82 -7.58
CA TYR A 453 -6.47 33.22 -8.42
C TYR A 453 -6.84 34.15 -9.58
N LYS A 454 -7.47 33.59 -10.63
CA LYS A 454 -7.99 34.32 -11.80
C LYS A 454 -6.93 35.15 -12.54
N VAL A 455 -5.69 34.64 -12.61
CA VAL A 455 -4.65 35.19 -13.50
C VAL A 455 -5.01 34.73 -14.92
N GLY A 456 -5.96 35.41 -15.57
CA GLY A 456 -6.74 34.81 -16.66
C GLY A 456 -7.72 33.76 -16.12
N ASN A 457 -7.87 32.63 -16.81
CA ASN A 457 -8.69 31.49 -16.36
C ASN A 457 -7.87 30.47 -15.53
N GLY A 458 -6.72 30.88 -14.98
CA GLY A 458 -5.82 30.04 -14.19
C GLY A 458 -5.44 30.64 -12.82
N THR A 459 -4.53 29.96 -12.14
CA THR A 459 -3.99 30.30 -10.82
C THR A 459 -2.47 30.37 -10.89
N MET A 460 -1.86 31.31 -10.17
CA MET A 460 -0.41 31.48 -10.05
C MET A 460 0.01 31.20 -8.61
N ASN A 461 0.96 30.28 -8.40
CA ASN A 461 1.50 29.91 -7.09
C ASN A 461 3.01 30.19 -7.04
N ILE A 462 3.43 30.82 -5.95
CA ILE A 462 4.74 31.45 -5.78
C ILE A 462 5.22 31.13 -4.37
N GLY A 463 6.52 31.09 -4.13
CA GLY A 463 7.03 30.66 -2.83
C GLY A 463 6.89 29.16 -2.61
N ASN A 464 7.22 28.68 -1.40
CA ASN A 464 7.18 27.24 -1.14
C ASN A 464 5.74 26.70 -1.07
N GLU A 465 5.59 25.42 -1.44
CA GLU A 465 4.35 24.68 -1.20
C GLU A 465 4.09 24.56 0.31
N TYR A 466 2.87 24.89 0.74
CA TYR A 466 2.52 25.12 2.15
C TYR A 466 2.77 23.91 3.08
N SER A 467 2.71 22.68 2.55
CA SER A 467 3.03 21.43 3.27
C SER A 467 4.49 20.98 3.14
N SER A 468 5.36 21.74 2.48
CA SER A 468 6.77 21.38 2.23
C SER A 468 7.80 22.32 2.88
N MET A 469 7.34 23.39 3.55
CA MET A 469 8.19 24.32 4.32
C MET A 469 8.94 23.63 5.49
N ALA A 470 8.32 22.62 6.09
CA ALA A 470 8.92 21.76 7.11
C ALA A 470 8.21 20.39 7.15
N ASN A 471 8.76 19.42 6.41
CA ASN A 471 8.17 18.09 6.25
C ASN A 471 9.24 17.00 6.13
N GLY A 472 9.21 16.03 7.05
CA GLY A 472 10.11 14.87 7.02
C GLY A 472 9.75 13.83 8.08
N LEU A 473 10.05 12.57 7.78
CA LEU A 473 9.72 11.41 8.60
C LEU A 473 10.93 10.51 8.78
N ASN A 474 11.30 10.29 10.03
CA ASN A 474 12.30 9.31 10.42
C ASN A 474 11.58 8.11 11.02
N GLN A 475 11.85 6.91 10.51
CA GLN A 475 11.37 5.64 11.06
C GLN A 475 12.57 4.73 11.34
N ASP A 476 12.66 4.21 12.56
CA ASP A 476 13.61 3.16 12.95
C ASP A 476 12.81 1.97 13.49
N ILE A 477 12.99 0.81 12.88
CA ILE A 477 12.23 -0.42 13.16
C ILE A 477 13.21 -1.54 13.48
N TYR A 478 13.04 -2.18 14.64
CA TYR A 478 13.77 -3.37 15.05
C TYR A 478 12.79 -4.54 15.13
N THR A 479 13.15 -5.70 14.56
CA THR A 479 12.30 -6.90 14.60
C THR A 479 13.07 -8.11 15.12
N LEU A 480 12.40 -8.90 15.99
CA LEU A 480 12.84 -10.20 16.52
C LEU A 480 11.60 -11.16 16.51
N GLU A 481 11.49 -12.19 15.63
CA GLU A 481 10.34 -13.16 15.60
C GLU A 481 10.55 -14.36 16.56
N ASP A 482 10.20 -15.65 16.27
CA ASP A 482 10.65 -16.98 16.79
C ASP A 482 10.01 -18.11 16.00
N ASN A 483 10.76 -19.18 15.75
CA ASN A 483 10.15 -20.48 15.55
C ASN A 483 10.97 -21.58 16.23
N PHE A 484 10.63 -21.92 17.48
CA PHE A 484 10.97 -23.24 18.02
C PHE A 484 9.92 -24.27 17.60
N THR A 485 10.35 -25.35 16.94
CA THR A 485 9.48 -26.42 16.44
C THR A 485 9.90 -27.80 16.94
N TRP A 486 8.94 -28.54 17.47
CA TRP A 486 9.10 -29.91 17.99
C TRP A 486 8.21 -30.89 17.23
N TYR A 487 8.86 -31.86 16.57
CA TYR A 487 8.19 -32.96 15.87
C TYR A 487 7.97 -34.13 16.85
N LYS A 488 6.71 -34.52 17.10
CA LYS A 488 6.35 -35.55 18.08
C LYS A 488 5.26 -36.47 17.52
N GLY A 489 5.65 -37.63 16.99
CA GLY A 489 4.72 -38.55 16.32
C GLY A 489 4.10 -37.88 15.09
N ASN A 490 2.76 -37.81 15.07
CA ASN A 490 1.98 -37.08 14.06
C ASN A 490 1.71 -35.60 14.40
N HIS A 491 2.30 -35.05 15.47
CA HIS A 491 2.19 -33.64 15.84
C HIS A 491 3.46 -32.86 15.45
N THR A 492 3.25 -31.64 14.94
CA THR A 492 4.30 -30.62 14.77
C THR A 492 3.92 -29.42 15.62
N LEU A 493 4.53 -29.33 16.79
CA LEU A 493 4.30 -28.26 17.76
C LEU A 493 5.24 -27.09 17.45
N THR A 494 4.70 -25.90 17.29
CA THR A 494 5.47 -24.66 17.10
C THR A 494 5.16 -23.70 18.24
N PHE A 495 6.22 -23.13 18.81
CA PHE A 495 6.17 -22.08 19.83
C PHE A 495 6.96 -20.89 19.28
N GLY A 496 6.48 -19.68 19.55
CA GLY A 496 7.22 -18.51 19.14
C GLY A 496 6.72 -17.14 19.57
N THR A 497 7.35 -16.09 19.03
CA THR A 497 7.09 -14.67 19.32
C THR A 497 7.23 -13.84 18.04
N HIS A 498 6.75 -12.59 18.01
CA HIS A 498 6.99 -11.62 16.93
C HIS A 498 7.05 -10.22 17.51
N ASN A 499 8.24 -9.69 17.73
CA ASN A 499 8.43 -8.44 18.42
C ASN A 499 8.95 -7.38 17.46
N GLU A 500 8.18 -6.31 17.33
CA GLU A 500 8.53 -5.13 16.54
C GLU A 500 8.69 -3.96 17.51
N LEU A 501 9.80 -3.23 17.42
CA LEU A 501 10.04 -2.01 18.19
C LEU A 501 10.23 -0.85 17.22
N TYR A 502 9.54 0.25 17.48
CA TYR A 502 9.42 1.39 16.59
C TYR A 502 9.91 2.66 17.30
N LYS A 503 10.69 3.47 16.59
CA LYS A 503 10.90 4.88 16.91
C LYS A 503 10.54 5.74 15.70
N PHE A 504 9.72 6.76 15.93
CA PHE A 504 9.31 7.73 14.93
C PHE A 504 9.72 9.15 15.31
N SER A 505 10.01 9.98 14.31
CA SER A 505 10.13 11.44 14.41
C SER A 505 9.44 12.03 13.18
N ASN A 506 8.32 12.73 13.36
CA ASN A 506 7.47 13.22 12.27
C ASN A 506 7.43 14.76 12.24
N LEU A 507 8.35 15.38 11.51
CA LEU A 507 8.34 16.82 11.24
C LEU A 507 7.22 17.15 10.25
N PHE A 508 6.19 17.88 10.69
CA PHE A 508 5.12 18.35 9.81
C PHE A 508 4.54 19.67 10.30
N LEU A 509 5.15 20.78 9.87
CA LEU A 509 4.76 22.14 10.26
C LEU A 509 4.41 22.93 8.98
N GLN A 510 3.13 22.88 8.61
CA GLN A 510 2.58 23.58 7.45
C GLN A 510 2.53 25.10 7.67
N ASN A 511 2.46 25.87 6.58
CA ASN A 511 2.28 27.34 6.62
C ASN A 511 3.37 28.09 7.42
N LEU A 512 4.53 27.46 7.63
CA LEU A 512 5.62 27.98 8.48
C LEU A 512 6.15 29.33 8.02
N TYR A 513 6.20 29.56 6.71
CA TYR A 513 6.67 30.82 6.12
C TYR A 513 5.52 31.77 5.75
N GLY A 514 4.30 31.48 6.20
CA GLY A 514 3.10 32.23 5.82
C GLY A 514 2.55 31.81 4.47
N CYS A 515 1.24 31.91 4.31
CA CYS A 515 0.51 31.59 3.07
C CYS A 515 -0.55 32.65 2.81
N TYR A 516 -0.50 33.28 1.64
CA TYR A 516 -1.29 34.44 1.24
C TYR A 516 -2.09 34.11 -0.02
N TYR A 517 -3.39 34.34 0.02
CA TYR A 517 -4.30 34.05 -1.09
C TYR A 517 -4.99 35.34 -1.54
N PHE A 518 -4.98 35.63 -2.84
CA PHE A 518 -5.70 36.76 -3.46
C PHE A 518 -6.79 36.21 -4.38
N ASP A 519 -8.02 36.74 -4.31
CA ASP A 519 -9.16 36.22 -5.11
C ASP A 519 -9.07 36.59 -6.59
N THR A 520 -8.44 37.73 -6.87
CA THR A 520 -8.19 38.27 -8.21
C THR A 520 -6.77 38.84 -8.32
N PRO A 521 -6.25 39.07 -9.53
CA PRO A 521 -5.04 39.86 -9.76
C PRO A 521 -5.21 41.31 -9.30
N ASP A 522 -6.41 41.89 -9.43
CA ASP A 522 -6.71 43.26 -9.01
C ASP A 522 -6.60 43.45 -7.49
N ASP A 523 -6.99 42.45 -6.69
CA ASP A 523 -6.78 42.48 -5.24
C ASP A 523 -5.29 42.61 -4.90
N PHE A 524 -4.45 41.79 -5.54
CA PHE A 524 -2.99 41.87 -5.35
C PHE A 524 -2.44 43.22 -5.82
N LEU A 525 -2.86 43.72 -7.00
CA LEU A 525 -2.40 45.01 -7.52
C LEU A 525 -2.88 46.19 -6.66
N ASN A 526 -4.04 46.11 -6.03
CA ASN A 526 -4.55 47.14 -5.12
C ASN A 526 -3.86 47.09 -3.75
N TYR A 527 -3.55 45.89 -3.23
CA TYR A 527 -2.66 45.74 -2.08
C TYR A 527 -1.27 46.36 -2.37
N TYR A 528 -0.67 46.00 -3.52
CA TYR A 528 0.63 46.49 -3.96
C TYR A 528 0.70 48.02 -4.07
N LYS A 529 -0.32 48.66 -4.68
CA LYS A 529 -0.39 50.14 -4.80
C LYS A 529 -0.48 50.84 -3.44
N GLY A 530 -0.96 50.16 -2.39
CA GLY A 530 -1.00 50.69 -1.02
C GLY A 530 0.34 50.58 -0.28
N CYS A 531 1.32 49.84 -0.81
CA CYS A 531 2.60 49.65 -0.13
C CYS A 531 3.54 50.86 -0.28
N GLY A 532 4.17 51.25 0.82
CA GLY A 532 5.15 52.33 0.90
C GLY A 532 6.54 51.94 0.37
N ALA A 533 7.53 52.77 0.74
CA ALA A 533 8.92 52.62 0.32
C ALA A 533 9.61 51.39 0.94
N ASP A 534 9.11 50.91 2.08
CA ASP A 534 9.52 49.69 2.77
C ASP A 534 8.81 48.41 2.24
N GLY A 535 7.90 48.55 1.28
CA GLY A 535 7.13 47.43 0.74
C GLY A 535 6.03 46.92 1.67
N LEU A 536 5.65 47.68 2.70
CA LEU A 536 4.57 47.40 3.63
C LEU A 536 3.53 48.53 3.61
N GLY A 537 2.40 48.38 4.31
CA GLY A 537 1.32 49.37 4.39
C GLY A 537 0.15 49.12 3.43
N GLY A 538 0.21 48.08 2.58
CA GLY A 538 -0.92 47.64 1.78
C GLY A 538 -2.11 47.20 2.64
N ASP A 539 -3.34 47.48 2.20
CA ASP A 539 -4.55 47.13 2.97
C ASP A 539 -4.83 45.62 2.87
N GLY A 540 -4.60 44.91 3.98
CA GLY A 540 -4.80 43.46 4.08
C GLY A 540 -6.23 42.97 3.77
N LYS A 541 -7.23 43.84 3.61
CA LYS A 541 -8.58 43.43 3.14
C LYS A 541 -8.56 42.75 1.77
N TYR A 542 -7.58 43.06 0.94
CA TYR A 542 -7.37 42.45 -0.39
C TYR A 542 -6.73 41.04 -0.30
N ILE A 543 -6.13 40.69 0.84
CA ILE A 543 -5.64 39.33 1.09
C ILE A 543 -6.85 38.48 1.50
N LYS A 544 -7.38 37.72 0.53
CA LYS A 544 -8.55 36.86 0.68
C LYS A 544 -8.42 35.93 1.88
N ASN A 545 -7.32 35.19 1.97
CA ASN A 545 -6.98 34.39 3.14
C ASN A 545 -5.50 34.55 3.48
N PHE A 546 -5.18 34.53 4.76
CA PHE A 546 -3.83 34.39 5.30
C PHE A 546 -3.79 33.22 6.27
N TYR A 547 -2.73 32.41 6.20
CA TYR A 547 -2.43 31.36 7.17
C TYR A 547 -0.96 31.40 7.58
N PHE A 548 -0.69 31.22 8.86
CA PHE A 548 0.67 31.05 9.40
C PHE A 548 0.61 30.05 10.55
N THR A 549 1.64 29.22 10.73
CA THR A 549 1.75 28.32 11.90
C THR A 549 3.18 28.19 12.36
N GLN A 550 3.38 28.30 13.67
CA GLN A 550 4.67 28.15 14.33
C GLN A 550 4.60 27.13 15.47
N ALA A 551 5.74 26.55 15.82
CA ALA A 551 5.87 25.78 17.06
C ALA A 551 5.99 26.72 18.27
N ASN A 552 5.33 26.36 19.36
CA ASN A 552 5.42 27.08 20.63
C ASN A 552 6.69 26.63 21.34
N VAL A 553 7.81 27.34 21.13
CA VAL A 553 9.16 26.92 21.54
C VAL A 553 9.28 26.66 23.05
N GLU A 554 8.51 27.38 23.88
CA GLU A 554 8.43 27.13 25.33
C GLU A 554 7.90 25.73 25.69
N VAL A 555 7.07 25.14 24.81
CA VAL A 555 6.46 23.80 24.96
C VAL A 555 7.27 22.74 24.20
N THR A 556 7.76 23.07 23.00
CA THR A 556 8.41 22.10 22.10
C THR A 556 9.92 22.05 22.19
N GLY A 557 10.55 23.06 22.79
CA GLY A 557 12.00 23.25 22.80
C GLY A 557 12.65 23.53 21.43
N ASN A 558 11.87 23.59 20.34
CA ASN A 558 12.39 23.69 18.97
C ASN A 558 11.39 24.40 18.03
N PRO A 559 11.80 25.44 17.27
CA PRO A 559 10.93 26.13 16.31
C PRO A 559 10.57 25.27 15.08
N ARG A 560 11.38 24.27 14.73
CA ARG A 560 11.09 23.23 13.72
C ARG A 560 10.83 21.89 14.43
N TRP A 561 9.85 21.90 15.32
CA TRP A 561 9.50 20.74 16.15
C TRP A 561 9.03 19.54 15.33
N ALA A 562 9.61 18.38 15.63
CA ALA A 562 9.14 17.07 15.17
C ALA A 562 8.68 16.27 16.40
N PRO A 563 7.39 15.94 16.56
CA PRO A 563 6.95 14.97 17.55
C PRO A 563 7.69 13.63 17.37
N GLU A 564 8.40 13.22 18.42
CA GLU A 564 8.96 11.87 18.56
C GLU A 564 8.03 11.00 19.42
N PHE A 565 7.93 9.72 19.07
CA PHE A 565 7.37 8.70 19.96
C PHE A 565 7.88 7.31 19.59
N SER A 566 7.86 6.42 20.57
CA SER A 566 8.23 5.03 20.46
C SER A 566 7.06 4.11 20.84
N ALA A 567 6.99 2.99 20.13
CA ALA A 567 6.00 1.94 20.33
C ALA A 567 6.63 0.56 20.15
N ALA A 568 5.94 -0.49 20.56
CA ALA A 568 6.28 -1.86 20.19
C ALA A 568 5.00 -2.68 19.97
N GLN A 569 5.12 -3.77 19.22
CA GLN A 569 4.09 -4.80 19.12
C GLN A 569 4.76 -6.12 19.49
N LEU A 570 4.35 -6.71 20.62
CA LEU A 570 4.89 -7.99 21.11
C LEU A 570 3.90 -9.11 20.82
N GLY A 571 4.23 -9.97 19.85
CA GLY A 571 3.47 -11.17 19.52
C GLY A 571 4.01 -12.39 20.25
N PHE A 572 3.15 -13.29 20.71
CA PHE A 572 3.52 -14.61 21.26
C PHE A 572 2.54 -15.66 20.74
N TYR A 573 3.00 -16.87 20.43
CA TYR A 573 2.15 -17.88 19.84
C TYR A 573 2.55 -19.32 20.13
N VAL A 574 1.54 -20.19 20.10
CA VAL A 574 1.68 -21.65 20.14
C VAL A 574 0.71 -22.27 19.12
N GLN A 575 1.15 -23.32 18.45
CA GLN A 575 0.37 -24.05 17.46
C GLN A 575 0.73 -25.53 17.46
N ASP A 576 -0.26 -26.37 17.20
CA ASP A 576 -0.10 -27.75 16.79
C ASP A 576 -0.61 -27.92 15.37
N LYS A 577 0.24 -28.50 14.51
CA LYS A 577 -0.15 -29.05 13.22
C LYS A 577 -0.16 -30.57 13.36
N TRP A 578 -1.35 -31.13 13.42
CA TRP A 578 -1.64 -32.53 13.67
C TRP A 578 -2.03 -33.26 12.37
N ASP A 579 -1.21 -34.22 11.96
CA ASP A 579 -1.54 -35.20 10.93
C ASP A 579 -2.47 -36.29 11.53
N VAL A 580 -3.75 -35.96 11.68
CA VAL A 580 -4.79 -36.85 12.24
C VAL A 580 -4.83 -38.19 11.49
N THR A 581 -4.72 -38.14 10.16
CA THR A 581 -4.57 -39.32 9.29
C THR A 581 -3.57 -39.05 8.16
N ASP A 582 -3.31 -40.04 7.30
CA ASP A 582 -2.49 -39.85 6.11
C ASP A 582 -3.09 -38.88 5.07
N SER A 583 -4.36 -38.47 5.23
CA SER A 583 -5.03 -37.56 4.29
C SER A 583 -5.79 -36.40 4.93
N PHE A 584 -6.00 -36.41 6.25
CA PHE A 584 -6.60 -35.31 7.01
C PHE A 584 -5.60 -34.71 8.00
N GLN A 585 -5.46 -33.38 7.93
CA GLN A 585 -4.57 -32.58 8.78
C GLN A 585 -5.38 -31.47 9.43
N LEU A 586 -5.16 -31.26 10.73
CA LEU A 586 -5.75 -30.18 11.52
C LEU A 586 -4.61 -29.29 12.05
N THR A 587 -4.71 -27.99 11.85
CA THR A 587 -3.79 -26.99 12.44
C THR A 587 -4.59 -26.11 13.37
N TYR A 588 -4.17 -26.01 14.63
CA TYR A 588 -4.84 -25.16 15.61
C TYR A 588 -3.82 -24.49 16.50
N GLY A 589 -4.08 -23.24 16.87
CA GLY A 589 -3.14 -22.45 17.63
C GLY A 589 -3.74 -21.18 18.21
N LEU A 590 -2.99 -20.58 19.11
CA LEU A 590 -3.32 -19.33 19.76
C LEU A 590 -2.14 -18.37 19.60
N ARG A 591 -2.42 -17.21 19.03
CA ARG A 591 -1.53 -16.06 19.05
C ARG A 591 -2.08 -14.99 19.99
N MET A 592 -1.18 -14.23 20.60
CA MET A 592 -1.47 -13.03 21.39
C MET A 592 -0.56 -11.92 20.86
N ASP A 593 -1.14 -10.78 20.48
CA ASP A 593 -0.39 -9.58 20.10
C ASP A 593 -0.66 -8.49 21.15
N MET A 594 0.38 -7.85 21.67
CA MET A 594 0.26 -6.80 22.68
C MET A 594 0.91 -5.51 22.18
N PRO A 595 0.12 -4.48 21.81
CA PRO A 595 0.65 -3.17 21.48
C PRO A 595 1.12 -2.44 22.74
N LEU A 596 2.34 -1.92 22.70
CA LEU A 596 2.95 -1.09 23.72
C LEU A 596 3.20 0.29 23.13
N PHE A 597 2.88 1.33 23.91
CA PHE A 597 3.39 2.68 23.70
C PHE A 597 4.40 2.94 24.81
N PHE A 598 5.36 3.83 24.58
CA PHE A 598 6.32 4.22 25.61
C PHE A 598 6.06 5.64 26.08
N ASP A 599 5.94 6.57 25.14
CA ASP A 599 5.72 7.99 25.39
C ASP A 599 4.26 8.36 25.67
N THR A 600 4.05 9.60 26.10
CA THR A 600 2.72 10.20 26.38
C THR A 600 2.67 11.59 25.74
N PRO A 601 1.58 12.00 25.07
CA PRO A 601 1.48 13.32 24.47
C PRO A 601 1.46 14.45 25.51
N THR A 602 1.71 15.68 25.06
CA THR A 602 1.69 16.88 25.90
C THR A 602 0.31 17.12 26.53
N GLU A 603 0.28 17.53 27.80
CA GLU A 603 -0.96 17.90 28.46
C GLU A 603 -1.53 19.23 27.96
N ASN A 604 -2.84 19.24 27.71
CA ASN A 604 -3.65 20.45 27.57
C ASN A 604 -4.69 20.45 28.69
N ALA A 605 -4.36 21.10 29.80
CA ALA A 605 -5.20 21.14 30.99
C ALA A 605 -6.62 21.69 30.69
N LYS A 606 -6.73 22.73 29.86
CA LYS A 606 -8.03 23.32 29.48
C LYS A 606 -8.92 22.33 28.73
N PHE A 607 -8.35 21.54 27.82
CA PHE A 607 -9.09 20.46 27.17
C PHE A 607 -9.47 19.34 28.14
N ASN A 608 -8.51 18.91 28.99
CA ASN A 608 -8.73 17.85 29.96
C ASN A 608 -9.88 18.19 30.94
N GLU A 609 -9.93 19.43 31.43
CA GLU A 609 -11.00 19.95 32.30
C GLU A 609 -12.35 20.00 31.57
N TRP A 610 -12.39 20.55 30.35
CA TRP A 610 -13.62 20.58 29.54
C TRP A 610 -14.16 19.16 29.24
N ALA A 611 -13.29 18.25 28.82
CA ALA A 611 -13.66 16.86 28.50
C ALA A 611 -14.13 16.08 29.74
N ALA A 612 -13.55 16.36 30.92
CA ALA A 612 -14.01 15.83 32.19
C ALA A 612 -15.38 16.40 32.59
N GLY A 613 -15.60 17.72 32.43
CA GLY A 613 -16.89 18.37 32.68
C GLY A 613 -18.03 17.88 31.80
N LYS A 614 -17.73 17.40 30.58
CA LYS A 614 -18.68 16.70 29.69
C LYS A 614 -18.87 15.21 29.98
N GLY A 615 -18.08 14.63 30.89
CA GLY A 615 -18.08 13.18 31.14
C GLY A 615 -17.52 12.34 29.98
N TYR A 616 -16.82 12.95 29.01
CA TYR A 616 -16.30 12.25 27.83
C TYR A 616 -15.08 11.36 28.13
N GLY A 617 -14.38 11.59 29.24
CA GLY A 617 -13.27 10.74 29.69
C GLY A 617 -11.96 10.84 28.89
N PHE A 618 -11.89 11.71 27.88
CA PHE A 618 -10.65 11.95 27.11
C PHE A 618 -9.65 12.83 27.86
N LYS A 619 -8.37 12.57 27.61
CA LYS A 619 -7.25 13.47 27.95
C LYS A 619 -6.24 13.49 26.81
N THR A 620 -5.52 14.60 26.63
CA THR A 620 -4.42 14.66 25.64
C THR A 620 -3.18 13.91 26.13
N ASN A 621 -2.81 14.07 27.40
CA ASN A 621 -1.75 13.31 28.08
C ASN A 621 -2.20 11.89 28.48
N GLN A 622 -3.01 11.24 27.64
CA GLN A 622 -3.36 9.84 27.79
C GLN A 622 -2.40 8.96 27.00
N LYS A 623 -2.06 7.81 27.58
CA LYS A 623 -1.32 6.74 26.90
C LYS A 623 -2.29 5.63 26.50
N LEU A 624 -2.10 5.04 25.32
CA LEU A 624 -2.96 3.95 24.86
C LEU A 624 -2.80 2.72 25.76
N ALA A 625 -3.91 2.06 26.11
CA ALA A 625 -3.89 0.88 26.97
C ALA A 625 -3.22 -0.32 26.29
N SER A 626 -2.20 -0.88 26.92
CA SER A 626 -1.54 -2.11 26.48
C SER A 626 -2.39 -3.34 26.79
N THR A 627 -3.42 -3.55 25.98
CA THR A 627 -4.34 -4.68 26.09
C THR A 627 -3.84 -5.86 25.25
N PRO A 628 -3.62 -7.07 25.81
CA PRO A 628 -3.34 -8.26 25.04
C PRO A 628 -4.50 -8.63 24.10
N MET A 629 -4.19 -8.83 22.82
CA MET A 629 -5.17 -9.10 21.77
C MET A 629 -5.05 -10.53 21.28
N TRP A 630 -6.05 -11.35 21.60
CA TRP A 630 -6.03 -12.78 21.29
C TRP A 630 -6.47 -13.07 19.87
N SER A 631 -5.73 -13.96 19.23
CA SER A 631 -5.85 -14.37 17.83
C SER A 631 -5.87 -15.91 17.73
N PRO A 632 -6.94 -16.59 18.21
CA PRO A 632 -7.11 -18.03 18.03
C PRO A 632 -7.32 -18.36 16.54
N ARG A 633 -6.76 -19.49 16.08
CA ARG A 633 -6.90 -19.97 14.70
C ARG A 633 -7.07 -21.49 14.67
N VAL A 634 -7.95 -21.96 13.80
CA VAL A 634 -8.14 -23.38 13.47
C VAL A 634 -8.30 -23.50 11.96
N GLY A 635 -7.45 -24.28 11.32
CA GLY A 635 -7.54 -24.63 9.90
C GLY A 635 -7.41 -26.13 9.69
N PHE A 636 -7.90 -26.62 8.56
CA PHE A 636 -7.85 -28.03 8.19
C PHE A 636 -7.52 -28.20 6.70
N ARG A 637 -7.06 -29.40 6.36
CA ARG A 637 -6.79 -29.82 4.98
C ARG A 637 -7.07 -31.31 4.82
N TRP A 638 -7.91 -31.66 3.86
CA TRP A 638 -8.40 -33.01 3.61
C TRP A 638 -8.23 -33.40 2.14
N ASP A 639 -7.45 -34.44 1.86
CA ASP A 639 -7.35 -35.10 0.56
C ASP A 639 -8.29 -36.29 0.55
N ILE A 640 -9.42 -36.13 -0.14
CA ILE A 640 -10.59 -37.00 0.03
C ILE A 640 -10.30 -38.42 -0.47
N GLU A 641 -9.63 -38.53 -1.62
CA GLU A 641 -9.28 -39.81 -2.27
C GLU A 641 -7.83 -40.26 -2.00
N LYS A 642 -7.07 -39.53 -1.17
CA LYS A 642 -5.63 -39.76 -0.88
C LYS A 642 -4.72 -39.71 -2.12
N ASN A 643 -5.20 -39.13 -3.21
CA ASN A 643 -4.53 -39.10 -4.51
C ASN A 643 -4.25 -37.65 -5.01
N ARG A 644 -4.55 -36.64 -4.17
CA ARG A 644 -4.43 -35.20 -4.49
C ARG A 644 -5.26 -34.74 -5.70
N LYS A 645 -6.36 -35.44 -6.01
CA LYS A 645 -7.32 -35.05 -7.05
C LYS A 645 -8.42 -34.14 -6.52
N TYR A 646 -8.82 -34.31 -5.25
CA TYR A 646 -9.85 -33.50 -4.58
C TYR A 646 -9.35 -33.14 -3.18
N ILE A 647 -9.14 -31.84 -2.94
CA ILE A 647 -8.62 -31.33 -1.68
C ILE A 647 -9.61 -30.28 -1.14
N LEU A 648 -10.20 -30.57 0.02
CA LEU A 648 -10.98 -29.61 0.78
C LEU A 648 -10.09 -29.01 1.87
N ARG A 649 -10.02 -27.68 1.94
CA ARG A 649 -9.22 -26.94 2.92
C ARG A 649 -9.98 -25.72 3.42
N GLY A 650 -9.59 -25.18 4.56
CA GLY A 650 -10.22 -23.99 5.10
C GLY A 650 -9.99 -23.85 6.59
N GLY A 651 -10.75 -22.96 7.22
CA GLY A 651 -10.63 -22.69 8.63
C GLY A 651 -11.36 -21.44 9.10
N ILE A 652 -11.21 -21.15 10.39
CA ILE A 652 -11.65 -19.94 11.06
C ILE A 652 -10.51 -19.41 11.95
N GLY A 653 -10.32 -18.09 11.97
CA GLY A 653 -9.32 -17.50 12.84
C GLY A 653 -9.45 -16.00 13.00
N VAL A 654 -8.91 -15.48 14.09
CA VAL A 654 -8.76 -14.04 14.31
C VAL A 654 -7.36 -13.60 13.90
N PHE A 655 -7.30 -12.45 13.23
CA PHE A 655 -6.11 -11.83 12.68
C PHE A 655 -5.97 -10.44 13.30
N THR A 656 -4.80 -10.16 13.88
CA THR A 656 -4.46 -8.84 14.43
C THR A 656 -3.52 -8.11 13.47
N GLY A 657 -3.93 -6.92 13.07
CA GLY A 657 -3.21 -6.05 12.16
C GLY A 657 -2.35 -5.03 12.89
N ARG A 658 -1.37 -4.48 12.17
CA ARG A 658 -0.77 -3.19 12.56
C ARG A 658 -1.77 -2.08 12.28
N ILE A 659 -1.67 -1.00 13.05
CA ILE A 659 -2.31 0.27 12.70
C ILE A 659 -1.29 1.19 12.02
N PRO A 660 -1.65 1.91 10.95
CA PRO A 660 -0.84 3.00 10.42
C PRO A 660 -0.48 4.01 11.51
N PHE A 661 0.80 4.08 11.88
CA PHE A 661 1.25 4.88 13.01
C PHE A 661 1.00 6.38 12.82
N VAL A 662 0.79 6.87 11.59
CA VAL A 662 0.36 8.26 11.34
C VAL A 662 -0.98 8.58 11.99
N TRP A 663 -1.93 7.64 12.06
CA TRP A 663 -3.22 7.89 12.70
C TRP A 663 -3.07 8.07 14.22
N LEU A 664 -2.06 7.45 14.83
CA LEU A 664 -1.76 7.62 16.26
C LEU A 664 -0.88 8.85 16.50
N SER A 665 0.09 9.14 15.63
CA SER A 665 0.97 10.31 15.74
C SER A 665 0.20 11.64 15.70
N ASN A 666 -0.97 11.65 15.04
CA ASN A 666 -1.93 12.76 15.06
C ASN A 666 -2.26 13.26 16.49
N ASN A 667 -2.25 12.39 17.49
CA ASN A 667 -2.53 12.72 18.90
C ASN A 667 -1.28 13.27 19.63
N PHE A 668 -0.08 12.99 19.13
CA PHE A 668 1.16 13.61 19.59
C PHE A 668 1.35 15.00 18.97
N THR A 669 1.05 15.16 17.67
CA THR A 669 1.15 16.45 16.97
C THR A 669 0.14 17.49 17.43
N ASN A 670 -1.13 17.10 17.63
CA ASN A 670 -2.24 18.04 17.81
C ASN A 670 -2.90 17.90 19.20
N THR A 671 -2.18 18.23 20.28
CA THR A 671 -2.81 18.40 21.61
C THR A 671 -3.30 19.84 21.84
N GLY A 672 -3.07 20.73 20.88
CA GLY A 672 -3.51 22.13 20.89
C GLY A 672 -2.55 23.11 21.57
N VAL A 673 -1.43 22.64 22.13
CA VAL A 673 -0.46 23.50 22.85
C VAL A 673 0.94 23.55 22.22
N GLN A 674 1.29 22.62 21.32
CA GLN A 674 2.62 22.59 20.70
C GLN A 674 2.80 23.56 19.53
N THR A 675 1.69 23.99 18.92
CA THR A 675 1.71 24.92 17.78
C THR A 675 0.70 26.04 17.99
N SER A 676 0.98 27.21 17.40
CA SER A 676 0.03 28.30 17.26
C SER A 676 -0.24 28.51 15.77
N SER A 677 -1.50 28.31 15.37
CA SER A 677 -1.98 28.55 14.00
C SER A 677 -2.83 29.81 13.95
N TYR A 678 -2.52 30.68 13.00
CA TYR A 678 -3.22 31.93 12.72
C TYR A 678 -3.90 31.80 11.37
N SER A 679 -5.17 32.20 11.29
CA SER A 679 -5.91 32.31 10.04
C SER A 679 -6.71 33.61 10.02
N ALA A 680 -6.68 34.33 8.91
CA ALA A 680 -7.45 35.55 8.71
C ALA A 680 -8.05 35.58 7.30
N LYS A 681 -9.19 36.26 7.15
CA LYS A 681 -9.91 36.41 5.88
C LYS A 681 -10.26 37.88 5.67
N ASN A 682 -9.86 38.46 4.54
CA ASN A 682 -10.12 39.87 4.17
C ASN A 682 -9.79 40.87 5.32
N ASN A 683 -8.66 40.72 6.02
CA ASN A 683 -8.36 41.47 7.24
C ASN A 683 -7.27 42.52 7.02
N SER A 684 -7.63 43.80 7.13
CA SER A 684 -6.73 44.95 6.93
C SER A 684 -5.45 44.97 7.78
N ALA A 685 -5.40 44.23 8.90
CA ALA A 685 -4.21 44.15 9.74
C ALA A 685 -3.12 43.20 9.18
N VAL A 686 -3.45 42.33 8.22
CA VAL A 686 -2.49 41.43 7.59
C VAL A 686 -1.62 42.22 6.60
N GLN A 687 -0.31 41.94 6.61
CA GLN A 687 0.68 42.47 5.68
C GLN A 687 1.34 41.32 4.92
N LEU A 688 1.56 41.47 3.62
CA LEU A 688 2.37 40.52 2.84
C LEU A 688 3.85 40.69 3.20
N ILE A 689 4.36 39.80 4.06
CA ILE A 689 5.75 39.80 4.50
C ILE A 689 6.54 38.78 3.69
N MET A 690 7.53 39.25 2.93
CA MET A 690 8.37 38.43 2.05
C MET A 690 9.45 37.66 2.78
N ASP A 691 9.94 38.17 3.93
CA ASP A 691 10.89 37.44 4.78
C ASP A 691 10.17 36.26 5.47
N PRO A 692 10.52 35.00 5.16
CA PRO A 692 9.86 33.82 5.70
C PRO A 692 10.02 33.68 7.23
N ASN A 693 10.97 34.37 7.85
CA ASN A 693 11.25 34.29 9.28
C ASN A 693 10.55 35.40 10.11
N LYS A 694 9.90 36.38 9.46
CA LYS A 694 9.26 37.54 10.14
C LYS A 694 7.73 37.47 10.20
N GLN A 695 7.14 36.31 9.90
CA GLN A 695 5.68 36.11 9.85
C GLN A 695 4.97 36.33 11.21
N THR A 696 5.72 36.32 12.32
CA THR A 696 5.21 36.65 13.66
C THR A 696 4.62 38.05 13.76
N LEU A 697 5.08 39.01 12.94
CA LEU A 697 4.51 40.36 12.88
C LEU A 697 3.02 40.34 12.50
N ASN A 698 2.59 39.41 11.63
CA ASN A 698 1.17 39.23 11.32
C ASN A 698 0.40 38.60 12.48
N ALA A 699 1.01 37.69 13.24
CA ALA A 699 0.39 37.14 14.45
C ALA A 699 0.16 38.23 15.51
N GLU A 700 1.12 39.13 15.70
CA GLU A 700 1.02 40.31 16.57
C GLU A 700 -0.06 41.29 16.09
N ASN A 701 -0.09 41.62 14.79
CA ASN A 701 -1.08 42.52 14.19
C ASN A 701 -2.52 42.02 14.33
N LEU A 702 -2.74 40.71 14.18
CA LEU A 702 -4.07 40.11 14.20
C LEU A 702 -4.74 40.14 15.58
N LYS A 703 -3.97 40.28 16.68
CA LYS A 703 -4.46 40.31 18.08
C LYS A 703 -5.46 39.19 18.42
N ALA A 704 -5.34 38.04 17.74
CA ALA A 704 -6.35 37.00 17.74
C ALA A 704 -6.26 36.10 18.99
N THR A 705 -7.42 35.75 19.55
CA THR A 705 -7.50 34.68 20.57
C THR A 705 -7.41 33.32 19.89
N GLY A 706 -6.38 32.54 20.24
CA GLY A 706 -6.15 31.21 19.64
C GLY A 706 -7.28 30.22 19.90
N SER A 707 -7.56 29.38 18.89
CA SER A 707 -8.50 28.25 18.96
C SER A 707 -7.78 26.96 18.61
N GLN A 708 -7.94 25.93 19.41
CA GLN A 708 -7.07 24.75 19.40
C GLN A 708 -7.64 23.60 18.56
N LEU A 709 -6.84 22.99 17.70
CA LEU A 709 -7.14 21.67 17.13
C LEU A 709 -6.71 20.59 18.12
N ILE A 710 -7.63 19.71 18.50
CA ILE A 710 -7.37 18.60 19.43
C ILE A 710 -7.58 17.27 18.71
N ASN A 711 -6.63 16.35 18.87
CA ASN A 711 -6.76 14.95 18.52
C ASN A 711 -6.58 14.09 19.79
N VAL A 712 -7.49 13.14 20.02
CA VAL A 712 -7.43 12.18 21.13
C VAL A 712 -7.86 10.78 20.67
N PHE A 713 -7.52 9.74 21.44
CA PHE A 713 -8.01 8.37 21.25
C PHE A 713 -8.75 7.87 22.49
N ASP A 714 -9.71 6.97 22.28
CA ASP A 714 -10.39 6.24 23.35
C ASP A 714 -9.38 5.44 24.19
N LYS A 715 -9.53 5.44 25.51
CA LYS A 715 -8.64 4.71 26.43
C LYS A 715 -8.66 3.20 26.18
N ASP A 716 -9.80 2.67 25.72
CA ASP A 716 -10.01 1.25 25.43
C ASP A 716 -9.79 0.92 23.94
N PHE A 717 -9.22 1.86 23.16
CA PHE A 717 -8.90 1.65 21.76
C PHE A 717 -7.88 0.51 21.58
N LYS A 718 -8.10 -0.27 20.52
CA LYS A 718 -7.34 -1.47 20.14
C LYS A 718 -6.93 -1.40 18.68
N PHE A 719 -5.84 -2.08 18.35
CA PHE A 719 -5.42 -2.25 16.97
C PHE A 719 -6.46 -3.08 16.20
N THR A 720 -6.35 -3.05 14.87
CA THR A 720 -7.33 -3.68 13.99
C THR A 720 -7.36 -5.19 14.20
N GLN A 721 -8.56 -5.76 14.32
CA GLN A 721 -8.78 -7.20 14.37
C GLN A 721 -9.90 -7.63 13.46
N THR A 722 -9.68 -8.72 12.73
CA THR A 722 -10.66 -9.30 11.81
C THR A 722 -10.77 -10.79 12.07
N MET A 723 -11.99 -11.28 12.30
CA MET A 723 -12.28 -12.71 12.23
C MET A 723 -12.44 -13.10 10.75
N ARG A 724 -11.78 -14.16 10.31
CA ARG A 724 -11.92 -14.70 8.96
C ARG A 724 -12.38 -16.14 8.98
N VAL A 725 -13.26 -16.47 8.05
CA VAL A 725 -13.63 -17.84 7.66
C VAL A 725 -13.22 -18.01 6.20
N ASN A 726 -12.58 -19.14 5.87
CA ASN A 726 -12.27 -19.50 4.49
C ASN A 726 -12.60 -20.97 4.26
N LEU A 727 -13.13 -21.27 3.06
CA LEU A 727 -13.32 -22.62 2.55
C LEU A 727 -12.86 -22.66 1.10
N GLY A 728 -11.94 -23.57 0.78
CA GLY A 728 -11.40 -23.79 -0.55
C GLY A 728 -11.52 -25.25 -0.95
N PHE A 729 -11.94 -25.49 -2.19
CA PHE A 729 -12.00 -26.80 -2.81
C PHE A 729 -11.16 -26.80 -4.09
N ASP A 730 -10.00 -27.45 -4.03
CA ASP A 730 -9.11 -27.64 -5.18
C ASP A 730 -9.41 -29.01 -5.81
N PHE A 731 -9.65 -29.05 -7.12
CA PHE A 731 -9.99 -30.28 -7.83
C PHE A 731 -9.41 -30.36 -9.25
N ASN A 732 -8.96 -31.55 -9.66
CA ASN A 732 -8.50 -31.79 -11.03
C ASN A 732 -9.59 -32.49 -11.85
N LEU A 733 -10.07 -31.82 -12.90
CA LEU A 733 -11.13 -32.28 -13.79
C LEU A 733 -10.75 -31.99 -15.24
N LEU A 734 -10.82 -32.99 -16.12
CA LEU A 734 -10.43 -32.90 -17.54
C LEU A 734 -8.97 -32.40 -17.78
N GLY A 735 -8.09 -32.67 -16.80
CA GLY A 735 -6.71 -32.18 -16.81
C GLY A 735 -6.59 -30.66 -16.66
N ILE A 736 -7.60 -30.02 -16.08
CA ILE A 736 -7.60 -28.63 -15.61
C ILE A 736 -7.57 -28.67 -14.08
N GLU A 737 -6.74 -27.85 -13.47
CA GLU A 737 -6.70 -27.61 -12.03
C GLU A 737 -7.67 -26.49 -11.69
N TRP A 738 -8.72 -26.79 -10.92
CA TRP A 738 -9.72 -25.82 -10.49
C TRP A 738 -9.57 -25.51 -9.01
N THR A 739 -9.83 -24.27 -8.62
CA THR A 739 -10.00 -23.85 -7.23
C THR A 739 -11.30 -23.06 -7.11
N ALA A 740 -12.25 -23.58 -6.33
CA ALA A 740 -13.40 -22.82 -5.85
C ALA A 740 -13.10 -22.36 -4.42
N GLU A 741 -13.20 -21.06 -4.13
CA GLU A 741 -12.76 -20.48 -2.86
C GLU A 741 -13.68 -19.36 -2.39
N GLY A 742 -14.12 -19.47 -1.13
CA GLY A 742 -14.89 -18.45 -0.42
C GLY A 742 -14.14 -17.92 0.79
N ILE A 743 -14.24 -16.62 1.04
CA ILE A 743 -13.68 -15.92 2.20
C ILE A 743 -14.77 -15.01 2.78
N PHE A 744 -14.98 -15.06 4.10
CA PHE A 744 -15.77 -14.08 4.84
C PHE A 744 -14.89 -13.45 5.92
N SER A 745 -14.87 -12.13 5.99
CA SER A 745 -14.13 -11.33 6.98
C SER A 745 -15.11 -10.49 7.79
N LYS A 746 -14.98 -10.51 9.12
CA LYS A 746 -15.76 -9.68 10.04
C LYS A 746 -14.83 -8.83 10.89
N SER A 747 -15.00 -7.50 10.84
CA SER A 747 -14.24 -6.60 11.70
C SER A 747 -14.67 -6.79 13.15
N LEU A 748 -13.70 -7.05 14.03
CA LEU A 748 -13.88 -7.07 15.49
C LEU A 748 -13.48 -5.72 16.09
N ASN A 749 -12.32 -5.20 15.66
CA ASN A 749 -11.91 -3.82 15.89
C ASN A 749 -11.50 -3.21 14.55
N ASP A 750 -12.12 -2.10 14.16
CA ASP A 750 -11.76 -1.27 13.01
C ASP A 750 -11.85 0.21 13.41
N VAL A 751 -11.22 1.11 12.65
CA VAL A 751 -10.98 2.51 13.08
C VAL A 751 -12.02 3.47 12.49
N TYR A 752 -12.50 4.41 13.31
CA TYR A 752 -13.21 5.60 12.83
C TYR A 752 -12.98 6.79 13.79
N TYR A 753 -13.35 7.99 13.34
CA TYR A 753 -13.23 9.23 14.10
C TYR A 753 -14.60 9.86 14.37
N LYS A 754 -14.66 10.72 15.40
CA LYS A 754 -15.77 11.65 15.66
C LYS A 754 -15.22 13.06 15.91
N ASN A 755 -15.92 14.10 15.49
CA ASN A 755 -15.64 15.49 15.84
C ASN A 755 -16.49 15.91 17.06
N LEU A 756 -15.92 15.88 18.26
CA LEU A 756 -16.60 16.18 19.53
C LEU A 756 -16.85 17.68 19.76
N ALA A 757 -16.41 18.56 18.85
CA ALA A 757 -16.74 19.98 18.88
C ALA A 757 -18.16 20.28 18.34
N TYR A 758 -18.83 19.29 17.72
CA TYR A 758 -20.15 19.43 17.10
C TYR A 758 -21.09 18.32 17.58
N GLU A 759 -22.36 18.67 17.76
CA GLU A 759 -23.44 17.78 18.21
C GLU A 759 -24.70 17.96 17.35
N GLU A 760 -25.62 16.99 17.36
CA GLU A 760 -26.91 17.15 16.69
C GLU A 760 -27.72 18.26 17.39
N SER A 761 -28.33 19.14 16.60
CA SER A 761 -29.20 20.22 17.13
C SER A 761 -30.57 19.75 17.63
N GLY A 762 -30.87 18.45 17.48
CA GLY A 762 -32.22 17.88 17.68
C GLY A 762 -33.21 18.20 16.56
N LYS A 763 -32.76 18.77 15.44
CA LYS A 763 -33.58 19.10 14.26
C LYS A 763 -33.06 18.44 12.99
N THR A 764 -33.92 18.40 11.97
CA THR A 764 -33.59 17.97 10.60
C THR A 764 -33.56 19.16 9.63
N LEU A 765 -32.93 18.98 8.46
CA LEU A 765 -32.86 20.01 7.42
C LEU A 765 -34.25 20.43 6.92
N SER A 766 -35.20 19.49 6.86
CA SER A 766 -36.62 19.70 6.58
C SER A 766 -37.37 20.57 7.61
N GLN A 767 -36.81 20.75 8.81
CA GLN A 767 -37.35 21.62 9.87
C GLN A 767 -36.63 22.98 9.94
N THR A 768 -35.45 23.11 9.35
CA THR A 768 -34.63 24.34 9.39
C THR A 768 -34.48 25.04 8.04
N SER A 769 -34.99 24.47 6.95
CA SER A 769 -34.93 25.02 5.60
C SER A 769 -36.24 24.81 4.83
N TYR A 770 -36.34 25.34 3.62
CA TYR A 770 -37.47 25.07 2.72
C TYR A 770 -37.49 23.64 2.14
N MET A 771 -36.39 22.88 2.29
CA MET A 771 -36.21 21.55 1.71
C MET A 771 -36.94 20.48 2.55
N ASN A 772 -38.27 20.55 2.59
CA ASN A 772 -39.12 19.69 3.40
C ASN A 772 -38.98 18.17 3.10
N TRP A 773 -38.32 17.81 2.00
CA TRP A 773 -38.02 16.44 1.58
C TRP A 773 -36.71 15.87 2.15
N ASP A 774 -35.77 16.70 2.60
CA ASP A 774 -34.48 16.23 3.12
C ASP A 774 -34.50 16.19 4.67
N ASN A 775 -34.61 14.98 5.22
CA ASN A 775 -34.69 14.73 6.66
C ASN A 775 -33.32 14.47 7.32
N ARG A 776 -32.20 14.89 6.71
CA ARG A 776 -30.87 14.71 7.35
C ARG A 776 -30.79 15.47 8.68
N PRO A 777 -30.11 14.95 9.71
CA PRO A 777 -29.84 15.72 10.94
C PRO A 777 -29.07 17.00 10.62
N VAL A 778 -29.33 18.08 11.37
CA VAL A 778 -28.50 19.30 11.32
C VAL A 778 -27.82 19.56 12.65
N TYR A 779 -26.65 20.17 12.59
CA TYR A 779 -25.66 20.18 13.67
C TYR A 779 -25.43 21.58 14.22
N THR A 780 -24.81 21.63 15.39
CA THR A 780 -24.35 22.89 15.96
C THR A 780 -23.03 22.69 16.70
N LYS A 781 -22.26 23.77 16.83
CA LYS A 781 -21.02 23.76 17.60
C LYS A 781 -21.35 23.80 19.08
N VAL A 782 -20.83 22.83 19.85
CA VAL A 782 -21.06 22.70 21.29
C VAL A 782 -20.70 24.02 21.98
N ALA A 783 -21.63 24.60 22.75
CA ALA A 783 -21.60 26.02 23.12
C ALA A 783 -20.37 26.46 23.94
N ASP A 784 -19.80 25.55 24.74
CA ASP A 784 -18.58 25.76 25.54
C ASP A 784 -17.31 25.20 24.88
N ALA A 785 -17.42 24.52 23.74
CA ALA A 785 -16.27 24.06 22.94
C ALA A 785 -15.69 25.16 22.03
N LYS A 786 -16.09 26.42 22.20
CA LYS A 786 -15.70 27.54 21.32
C LYS A 786 -14.19 27.84 21.29
N SER A 787 -13.45 27.44 22.33
CA SER A 787 -11.97 27.50 22.39
C SER A 787 -11.27 26.43 21.54
N PHE A 788 -12.01 25.46 20.99
CA PHE A 788 -11.48 24.40 20.16
C PHE A 788 -11.99 24.56 18.73
N THR A 789 -11.11 24.46 17.74
CA THR A 789 -11.48 24.58 16.32
C THR A 789 -12.28 23.36 15.91
N ASN A 790 -11.73 22.18 16.19
CA ASN A 790 -12.35 20.86 16.08
C ASN A 790 -11.68 19.92 17.11
N ILE A 791 -12.35 18.82 17.46
CA ILE A 791 -11.87 17.83 18.44
C ILE A 791 -12.06 16.43 17.86
N TYR A 792 -11.04 15.87 17.20
CA TYR A 792 -11.15 14.55 16.58
C TYR A 792 -10.77 13.44 17.55
N ALA A 793 -11.76 12.65 17.97
CA ALA A 793 -11.59 11.49 18.83
C ALA A 793 -11.61 10.18 18.00
N MET A 794 -10.60 9.34 18.16
CA MET A 794 -10.47 8.02 17.52
C MET A 794 -11.12 6.92 18.36
N TYR A 795 -11.90 6.05 17.72
CA TYR A 795 -12.65 4.95 18.33
C TYR A 795 -12.54 3.65 17.54
N ASN A 796 -12.93 2.52 18.15
CA ASN A 796 -13.16 1.26 17.46
C ASN A 796 -14.63 0.99 17.12
N THR A 797 -14.83 0.25 16.02
CA THR A 797 -16.12 -0.32 15.61
C THR A 797 -15.97 -1.79 15.18
N SER A 798 -17.04 -2.57 15.35
CA SER A 798 -17.15 -3.98 14.92
C SER A 798 -18.21 -4.18 13.82
N LYS A 799 -18.75 -3.09 13.24
CA LYS A 799 -19.84 -3.18 12.26
C LYS A 799 -19.39 -3.70 10.88
N GLY A 800 -18.17 -3.38 10.44
CA GLY A 800 -17.64 -3.74 9.11
C GLY A 800 -17.56 -5.25 8.84
N TYR A 801 -17.65 -5.62 7.57
CA TYR A 801 -17.47 -6.99 7.06
C TYR A 801 -17.17 -7.01 5.55
N SER A 802 -16.59 -8.10 5.05
CA SER A 802 -16.48 -8.37 3.62
C SER A 802 -16.66 -9.85 3.31
N TYR A 803 -17.04 -10.18 2.08
CA TYR A 803 -16.96 -11.53 1.55
C TYR A 803 -16.44 -11.53 0.11
N SER A 804 -15.74 -12.59 -0.26
CA SER A 804 -15.18 -12.78 -1.59
C SER A 804 -15.38 -14.23 -2.02
N LEU A 805 -15.92 -14.44 -3.21
CA LEU A 805 -16.20 -15.72 -3.83
C LEU A 805 -15.47 -15.78 -5.16
N SER A 806 -14.55 -16.73 -5.31
CA SER A 806 -13.71 -16.86 -6.50
C SER A 806 -13.73 -18.28 -7.06
N LEU A 807 -13.76 -18.40 -8.39
CA LEU A 807 -13.50 -19.63 -9.12
C LEU A 807 -12.32 -19.39 -10.06
N SER A 808 -11.29 -20.24 -9.98
CA SER A 808 -10.14 -20.21 -10.88
C SER A 808 -9.90 -21.57 -11.54
N ALA A 809 -9.22 -21.53 -12.68
CA ALA A 809 -8.85 -22.66 -13.51
C ALA A 809 -7.43 -22.45 -14.06
N ALA A 810 -6.58 -23.47 -13.99
CA ALA A 810 -5.24 -23.47 -14.54
C ALA A 810 -4.97 -24.76 -15.35
N LYS A 811 -4.20 -24.64 -16.44
CA LYS A 811 -3.79 -25.79 -17.26
C LYS A 811 -2.44 -25.55 -17.93
N HIS A 812 -1.47 -26.37 -17.54
CA HIS A 812 -0.19 -26.51 -18.23
C HIS A 812 -0.28 -27.59 -19.32
N PHE A 813 0.01 -27.23 -20.57
CA PHE A 813 0.11 -28.13 -21.70
C PHE A 813 1.56 -28.52 -21.97
N ALA A 814 1.83 -29.80 -22.20
CA ALA A 814 3.18 -30.33 -22.40
C ALA A 814 3.94 -29.78 -23.64
N PHE A 815 3.25 -29.05 -24.53
CA PHE A 815 3.87 -28.33 -25.65
C PHE A 815 4.34 -26.91 -25.29
N GLY A 816 4.20 -26.48 -24.03
CA GLY A 816 4.71 -25.20 -23.52
C GLY A 816 3.67 -24.08 -23.39
N LEU A 817 2.37 -24.38 -23.45
CA LEU A 817 1.30 -23.39 -23.21
C LEU A 817 0.78 -23.50 -21.77
N ASP A 818 0.76 -22.39 -21.06
CA ASP A 818 0.17 -22.23 -19.74
C ASP A 818 -1.04 -21.30 -19.82
N LEU A 819 -2.21 -21.81 -19.43
CA LEU A 819 -3.44 -21.04 -19.31
C LEU A 819 -3.86 -20.91 -17.85
N ASN A 820 -4.27 -19.71 -17.45
CA ASN A 820 -4.93 -19.43 -16.18
C ASN A 820 -6.14 -18.52 -16.41
N ALA A 821 -7.23 -18.75 -15.69
CA ALA A 821 -8.36 -17.82 -15.63
C ALA A 821 -8.98 -17.82 -14.23
N SER A 822 -9.55 -16.69 -13.81
CA SER A 822 -10.36 -16.57 -12.61
C SER A 822 -11.46 -15.53 -12.75
N TYR A 823 -12.57 -15.77 -12.06
CA TYR A 823 -13.61 -14.78 -11.77
C TYR A 823 -13.79 -14.68 -10.26
N THR A 824 -13.90 -13.46 -9.76
CA THR A 824 -14.13 -13.15 -8.35
C THR A 824 -15.28 -12.16 -8.21
N PHE A 825 -16.21 -12.48 -7.32
CA PHE A 825 -17.20 -11.56 -6.78
C PHE A 825 -16.79 -11.14 -5.36
N THR A 826 -16.80 -9.85 -5.05
CA THR A 826 -16.47 -9.32 -3.72
C THR A 826 -17.54 -8.34 -3.26
N HIS A 827 -17.86 -8.34 -1.97
CA HIS A 827 -18.65 -7.30 -1.32
C HIS A 827 -17.94 -6.88 -0.03
N SER A 828 -17.91 -5.59 0.28
CA SER A 828 -17.22 -5.05 1.46
C SER A 828 -17.91 -3.81 1.98
N GLU A 829 -18.23 -3.80 3.28
CA GLU A 829 -18.88 -2.71 4.00
C GLU A 829 -18.04 -2.25 5.20
N SER A 830 -17.98 -0.94 5.40
CA SER A 830 -17.25 -0.31 6.51
C SER A 830 -17.97 0.95 7.01
N VAL A 831 -17.74 1.27 8.29
CA VAL A 831 -18.25 2.52 8.91
C VAL A 831 -17.41 3.72 8.47
N SER A 832 -16.09 3.52 8.34
CA SER A 832 -15.19 4.43 7.65
C SER A 832 -14.23 3.60 6.82
N SER A 833 -13.87 4.10 5.65
CA SER A 833 -12.85 3.46 4.80
C SER A 833 -11.44 3.95 5.10
N MET A 834 -11.24 4.93 5.99
CA MET A 834 -9.91 5.38 6.46
C MET A 834 -8.94 5.68 5.30
N THR A 835 -9.39 6.54 4.38
CA THR A 835 -8.70 6.82 3.10
C THR A 835 -7.50 7.77 3.24
N SER A 836 -7.36 8.48 4.36
CA SER A 836 -6.38 9.55 4.58
C SER A 836 -5.43 9.29 5.76
N SER A 837 -4.46 10.18 5.96
CA SER A 837 -3.43 10.08 7.02
C SER A 837 -3.70 11.01 8.22
N VAL A 838 -4.61 11.99 8.09
CA VAL A 838 -4.92 12.99 9.13
C VAL A 838 -6.31 12.74 9.70
N ALA A 839 -6.49 12.92 11.01
CA ALA A 839 -7.75 12.67 11.73
C ALA A 839 -8.93 13.43 11.12
N GLN A 840 -8.79 14.75 10.90
CA GLN A 840 -9.78 15.58 10.22
C GLN A 840 -10.20 15.02 8.85
N SER A 841 -9.22 14.65 8.03
CA SER A 841 -9.50 14.14 6.68
C SER A 841 -10.13 12.74 6.70
N ASN A 842 -9.82 11.88 7.67
CA ASN A 842 -10.52 10.60 7.81
C ASN A 842 -11.97 10.76 8.29
N TRP A 843 -12.23 11.70 9.19
CA TRP A 843 -13.60 12.06 9.57
C TRP A 843 -14.36 12.64 8.36
N ARG A 844 -13.82 13.68 7.71
CA ARG A 844 -14.46 14.34 6.54
C ARG A 844 -14.62 13.42 5.33
N ASN A 845 -13.69 12.50 5.08
CA ASN A 845 -13.80 11.53 3.98
C ASN A 845 -14.71 10.33 4.34
N THR A 846 -15.41 10.35 5.48
CA THR A 846 -16.44 9.37 5.83
C THR A 846 -17.81 9.94 5.50
N HIS A 847 -18.14 9.89 4.20
CA HIS A 847 -19.38 10.48 3.66
C HIS A 847 -20.63 9.84 4.27
N THR A 848 -21.62 10.65 4.65
CA THR A 848 -22.88 10.17 5.24
C THR A 848 -24.02 11.14 4.94
N TYR A 849 -25.26 10.67 5.07
CA TYR A 849 -26.48 11.49 5.12
C TYR A 849 -27.10 11.53 6.54
N ARG A 850 -26.45 10.87 7.51
CA ARG A 850 -26.92 10.66 8.88
C ARG A 850 -26.04 11.43 9.86
N PHE A 851 -25.62 10.78 10.95
CA PHE A 851 -24.76 11.38 11.97
C PHE A 851 -23.28 11.19 11.62
N SER A 852 -22.53 12.24 11.30
CA SER A 852 -21.09 12.21 10.97
C SER A 852 -20.20 11.70 12.11
N ASN A 853 -20.74 11.65 13.34
CA ASN A 853 -20.10 11.05 14.50
C ASN A 853 -20.59 9.62 14.82
N ASN A 854 -21.54 9.08 14.04
CA ASN A 854 -21.98 7.67 14.05
C ASN A 854 -22.48 7.28 12.63
N PRO A 855 -21.59 7.31 11.62
CA PRO A 855 -22.00 7.03 10.25
C PRO A 855 -22.56 5.61 10.13
N GLU A 856 -23.49 5.43 9.19
CA GLU A 856 -24.06 4.13 8.86
C GLU A 856 -22.99 3.12 8.44
N LEU A 857 -23.34 1.83 8.55
CA LEU A 857 -22.63 0.82 7.78
C LEU A 857 -23.11 0.93 6.33
N ALA A 858 -22.17 1.00 5.40
CA ALA A 858 -22.42 1.05 3.96
C ALA A 858 -21.18 0.49 3.25
N ASN A 859 -21.21 0.44 1.91
CA ASN A 859 -20.10 -0.05 1.10
C ASN A 859 -18.76 0.61 1.48
N SER A 860 -17.68 -0.10 1.22
CA SER A 860 -16.31 0.34 1.45
C SER A 860 -15.73 1.04 0.22
N GLY A 861 -14.84 2.01 0.41
CA GLY A 861 -14.03 2.62 -0.66
C GLY A 861 -13.04 1.66 -1.34
N TYR A 862 -13.08 0.38 -0.96
CA TYR A 862 -12.31 -0.72 -1.53
C TYR A 862 -13.22 -1.79 -2.17
N ASN A 863 -14.53 -1.54 -2.27
CA ASN A 863 -15.52 -2.49 -2.77
C ASN A 863 -15.55 -2.55 -4.31
N VAL A 864 -14.69 -3.36 -4.91
CA VAL A 864 -14.69 -3.64 -6.37
C VAL A 864 -15.45 -4.95 -6.61
N PRO A 865 -16.73 -4.93 -7.08
CA PRO A 865 -17.57 -6.11 -6.95
C PRO A 865 -17.24 -7.24 -7.90
N HIS A 866 -16.89 -6.95 -9.15
CA HIS A 866 -16.57 -7.97 -10.15
C HIS A 866 -15.12 -7.84 -10.61
N THR A 867 -14.43 -8.97 -10.71
CA THR A 867 -13.09 -9.04 -11.30
C THR A 867 -12.95 -10.32 -12.13
N VAL A 868 -12.41 -10.18 -13.33
CA VAL A 868 -12.07 -11.27 -14.25
C VAL A 868 -10.59 -11.15 -14.59
N LYS A 869 -9.85 -12.25 -14.48
CA LYS A 869 -8.43 -12.29 -14.84
C LYS A 869 -8.16 -13.50 -15.69
N ALA A 870 -7.37 -13.36 -16.73
CA ALA A 870 -6.87 -14.49 -17.50
C ALA A 870 -5.43 -14.25 -17.93
N SER A 871 -4.68 -15.31 -18.14
CA SER A 871 -3.35 -15.26 -18.73
C SER A 871 -3.08 -16.46 -19.63
N ALA A 872 -2.45 -16.22 -20.76
CA ALA A 872 -1.90 -17.25 -21.64
C ALA A 872 -0.40 -16.97 -21.85
N PHE A 873 0.45 -17.93 -21.50
CA PHE A 873 1.89 -17.88 -21.74
C PHE A 873 2.31 -19.07 -22.59
N TYR A 874 3.06 -18.82 -23.66
CA TYR A 874 3.57 -19.87 -24.55
C TYR A 874 5.09 -19.80 -24.65
N HIS A 875 5.76 -20.84 -24.16
CA HIS A 875 7.22 -20.99 -24.16
C HIS A 875 7.66 -22.01 -25.20
N PHE A 876 8.13 -21.53 -26.35
CA PHE A 876 8.61 -22.35 -27.45
C PHE A 876 10.14 -22.47 -27.41
N ASN A 877 10.65 -23.67 -27.13
CA ASN A 877 12.09 -23.97 -27.09
C ASN A 877 12.57 -24.60 -28.41
N TRP A 878 13.53 -23.95 -29.09
CA TRP A 878 13.99 -24.30 -30.43
C TRP A 878 15.51 -24.10 -30.61
N GLY A 879 15.99 -24.29 -31.84
CA GLY A 879 17.42 -24.25 -32.19
C GLY A 879 18.19 -25.49 -31.73
N ALA A 880 19.51 -25.48 -31.97
CA ALA A 880 20.39 -26.58 -31.57
C ALA A 880 20.35 -26.78 -30.05
N ASN A 881 20.19 -28.04 -29.61
CA ASN A 881 20.06 -28.42 -28.19
C ASN A 881 18.92 -27.71 -27.42
N LYS A 882 17.93 -27.14 -28.11
CA LYS A 882 16.82 -26.35 -27.51
C LYS A 882 17.29 -25.19 -26.63
N LEU A 883 18.38 -24.52 -27.02
CA LEU A 883 18.97 -23.41 -26.26
C LEU A 883 18.30 -22.06 -26.54
N PHE A 884 17.48 -21.94 -27.57
CA PHE A 884 16.72 -20.72 -27.84
C PHE A 884 15.29 -20.87 -27.32
N THR A 885 14.76 -19.82 -26.69
CA THR A 885 13.40 -19.80 -26.15
C THR A 885 12.68 -18.56 -26.66
N THR A 886 11.48 -18.73 -27.18
CA THR A 886 10.54 -17.63 -27.45
C THR A 886 9.39 -17.73 -26.47
N THR A 887 9.18 -16.70 -25.66
CA THR A 887 8.05 -16.56 -24.74
C THR A 887 7.06 -15.56 -25.33
N VAL A 888 5.79 -15.94 -25.40
CA VAL A 888 4.68 -15.02 -25.76
C VAL A 888 3.65 -15.05 -24.63
N GLY A 889 3.43 -13.92 -23.99
CA GLY A 889 2.49 -13.75 -22.89
C GLY A 889 1.37 -12.77 -23.24
N LEU A 890 0.15 -13.10 -22.82
CA LEU A 890 -0.99 -12.18 -22.85
C LEU A 890 -1.78 -12.32 -21.54
N ILE A 891 -2.01 -11.20 -20.86
CA ILE A 891 -2.83 -11.10 -19.65
C ILE A 891 -4.07 -10.26 -19.96
N TYR A 892 -5.24 -10.71 -19.52
CA TYR A 892 -6.47 -9.92 -19.47
C TYR A 892 -6.82 -9.60 -18.01
N GLN A 893 -7.18 -8.35 -17.75
CA GLN A 893 -7.72 -7.87 -16.48
C GLN A 893 -8.97 -7.06 -16.75
N GLY A 894 -10.12 -7.58 -16.35
CA GLY A 894 -11.41 -6.88 -16.32
C GLY A 894 -11.85 -6.64 -14.88
N GLN A 895 -12.29 -5.44 -14.53
CA GLN A 895 -12.81 -5.15 -13.19
C GLN A 895 -13.86 -4.05 -13.19
N SER A 896 -14.78 -4.07 -12.22
CA SER A 896 -15.59 -2.90 -11.88
C SER A 896 -14.68 -1.70 -11.60
N GLY A 897 -15.03 -0.50 -12.07
CA GLY A 897 -14.24 0.70 -11.79
C GLY A 897 -14.24 1.08 -10.31
N SER A 898 -13.46 2.11 -9.94
CA SER A 898 -13.39 2.59 -8.55
C SER A 898 -14.78 2.92 -7.99
N PRO A 899 -15.07 2.58 -6.71
CA PRO A 899 -16.32 2.98 -6.04
C PRO A 899 -16.37 4.50 -5.91
N TYR A 900 -17.54 5.11 -6.08
CA TYR A 900 -17.69 6.57 -5.96
C TYR A 900 -18.81 6.98 -4.99
N SER A 901 -18.60 8.08 -4.28
CA SER A 901 -19.66 8.75 -3.50
C SER A 901 -20.01 10.10 -4.14
N LEU A 902 -21.30 10.39 -4.24
CA LEU A 902 -21.80 11.71 -4.64
C LEU A 902 -22.09 12.58 -3.42
N VAL A 903 -21.42 13.72 -3.32
CA VAL A 903 -21.51 14.62 -2.16
C VAL A 903 -21.74 16.07 -2.58
N TYR A 904 -22.35 16.88 -1.72
CA TYR A 904 -22.37 18.32 -1.94
C TYR A 904 -20.96 18.91 -1.78
N SER A 905 -20.62 19.90 -2.61
CA SER A 905 -19.48 20.79 -2.35
C SER A 905 -19.97 21.93 -1.47
N GLY A 906 -19.68 21.88 -0.17
CA GLY A 906 -20.26 22.75 0.85
C GLY A 906 -20.73 21.95 2.08
N ASP A 907 -21.06 22.67 3.14
CA ASP A 907 -21.58 22.12 4.40
C ASP A 907 -23.10 22.39 4.43
N ILE A 908 -23.93 21.38 4.17
CA ILE A 908 -25.40 21.54 4.14
C ILE A 908 -26.04 21.16 5.48
N ASN A 909 -25.33 20.39 6.32
CA ASN A 909 -25.85 19.92 7.59
C ASN A 909 -25.41 20.78 8.81
N GLY A 910 -24.33 21.55 8.71
CA GLY A 910 -23.77 22.42 9.75
C GLY A 910 -22.68 21.78 10.63
N ASP A 911 -22.10 20.64 10.23
CA ASP A 911 -21.07 19.90 10.99
C ASP A 911 -19.63 20.37 10.77
N ASN A 912 -19.44 21.42 9.95
CA ASN A 912 -18.14 22.00 9.55
C ASN A 912 -17.30 21.09 8.65
N GLY A 913 -17.90 20.05 8.06
CA GLY A 913 -17.40 19.33 6.90
C GLY A 913 -18.00 19.89 5.61
N THR A 914 -17.15 20.19 4.62
CA THR A 914 -17.58 20.80 3.34
C THR A 914 -17.58 19.82 2.17
N SER A 915 -17.48 18.51 2.44
CA SER A 915 -17.33 17.46 1.42
C SER A 915 -17.68 16.05 1.93
N ASN A 916 -18.41 15.94 3.04
CA ASN A 916 -18.86 14.71 3.71
C ASN A 916 -20.36 14.45 3.47
N ASP A 917 -21.15 15.48 3.19
CA ASP A 917 -22.59 15.39 2.99
C ASP A 917 -22.95 14.65 1.69
N LEU A 918 -23.46 13.42 1.80
CA LEU A 918 -24.02 12.69 0.66
C LEU A 918 -25.21 13.46 0.06
N ILE A 919 -25.32 13.46 -1.27
CA ILE A 919 -26.45 14.14 -1.92
C ILE A 919 -27.76 13.44 -1.58
N PHE A 920 -28.81 14.23 -1.34
CA PHE A 920 -30.16 13.76 -1.59
C PHE A 920 -30.38 13.83 -3.10
N ILE A 921 -30.94 12.79 -3.71
CA ILE A 921 -31.19 12.72 -5.15
C ILE A 921 -32.60 13.28 -5.40
N PRO A 922 -32.75 14.55 -5.83
CA PRO A 922 -34.07 15.16 -5.90
C PRO A 922 -34.87 14.60 -7.08
N THR A 923 -36.17 14.43 -6.92
CA THR A 923 -37.13 14.28 -8.03
C THR A 923 -37.22 15.58 -8.83
N ASP A 924 -37.74 15.55 -10.06
CA ASP A 924 -37.86 16.76 -10.89
C ASP A 924 -38.70 17.85 -10.21
N ALA A 925 -39.77 17.48 -9.51
CA ALA A 925 -40.62 18.40 -8.74
C ALA A 925 -39.90 19.01 -7.52
N GLN A 926 -38.87 18.36 -7.00
CA GLN A 926 -38.00 18.91 -5.95
C GLN A 926 -36.93 19.84 -6.55
N VAL A 927 -36.39 19.52 -7.73
CA VAL A 927 -35.48 20.43 -8.48
C VAL A 927 -36.19 21.74 -8.86
N ASP A 928 -37.49 21.71 -9.14
CA ASP A 928 -38.30 22.92 -9.38
C ASP A 928 -38.45 23.79 -8.12
N GLN A 929 -38.37 23.20 -6.92
CA GLN A 929 -38.42 23.92 -5.65
C GLN A 929 -37.04 24.39 -5.16
N MET A 930 -35.94 23.80 -5.66
CA MET A 930 -34.58 24.22 -5.30
C MET A 930 -34.25 25.65 -5.76
N GLN A 931 -33.38 26.33 -5.03
CA GLN A 931 -32.89 27.67 -5.38
C GLN A 931 -31.49 27.59 -5.99
N PHE A 932 -31.30 28.17 -7.18
CA PHE A 932 -30.03 28.13 -7.91
C PHE A 932 -29.44 29.53 -8.08
N LEU A 933 -28.16 29.69 -7.78
CA LEU A 933 -27.39 30.90 -8.06
C LEU A 933 -26.78 30.80 -9.46
N GLY A 934 -27.20 31.69 -10.37
CA GLY A 934 -26.66 31.79 -11.73
C GLY A 934 -25.13 31.95 -11.77
N THR A 935 -24.53 31.54 -12.89
CA THR A 935 -23.13 31.81 -13.24
C THR A 935 -23.06 32.44 -14.63
N ASP A 936 -21.90 32.99 -15.00
CA ASP A 936 -21.67 33.55 -16.34
C ASP A 936 -21.88 32.53 -17.47
N ALA A 937 -21.78 31.23 -17.15
CA ALA A 937 -21.99 30.13 -18.09
C ALA A 937 -23.43 29.59 -18.12
N TYR A 938 -24.16 29.64 -16.99
CA TYR A 938 -25.49 29.03 -16.86
C TYR A 938 -26.42 29.83 -15.93
N THR A 939 -27.58 30.26 -16.47
CA THR A 939 -28.68 30.83 -15.68
C THR A 939 -29.26 29.82 -14.69
N ALA A 940 -30.00 30.27 -13.68
CA ALA A 940 -30.65 29.39 -12.70
C ALA A 940 -31.55 28.34 -13.37
N GLU A 941 -32.31 28.74 -14.39
CA GLU A 941 -33.22 27.88 -15.17
C GLU A 941 -32.46 26.85 -16.01
N GLN A 942 -31.32 27.24 -16.62
CA GLN A 942 -30.44 26.32 -17.32
C GLN A 942 -29.81 25.30 -16.35
N GLN A 943 -29.39 25.73 -15.16
CA GLN A 943 -28.87 24.82 -14.14
C GLN A 943 -29.92 23.80 -13.68
N ARG A 944 -31.19 24.21 -13.49
CA ARG A 944 -32.31 23.28 -13.21
C ARG A 944 -32.49 22.26 -14.34
N ALA A 945 -32.56 22.73 -15.59
CA ALA A 945 -32.77 21.87 -16.76
C ALA A 945 -31.62 20.86 -16.94
N ASN A 946 -30.37 21.35 -16.84
CA ASN A 946 -29.18 20.51 -16.92
C ASN A 946 -29.15 19.47 -15.80
N LEU A 947 -29.48 19.86 -14.56
CA LEU A 947 -29.55 18.94 -13.43
C LEU A 947 -30.62 17.87 -13.66
N LYS A 948 -31.85 18.23 -14.05
CA LYS A 948 -32.91 17.22 -14.34
C LYS A 948 -32.46 16.20 -15.37
N GLN A 949 -31.87 16.67 -16.48
CA GLN A 949 -31.37 15.80 -17.55
C GLN A 949 -30.21 14.90 -17.08
N TRP A 950 -29.30 15.45 -16.29
CA TRP A 950 -28.17 14.69 -15.71
C TRP A 950 -28.66 13.61 -14.72
N LEU A 951 -29.61 13.96 -13.85
CA LEU A 951 -30.24 13.03 -12.92
C LEU A 951 -31.03 11.93 -13.65
N ALA A 952 -31.63 12.22 -14.81
CA ALA A 952 -32.38 11.25 -15.62
C ALA A 952 -31.48 10.30 -16.44
N THR A 953 -30.22 10.64 -16.67
CA THR A 953 -29.29 9.87 -17.53
C THR A 953 -28.18 9.16 -16.74
N THR A 954 -27.85 9.63 -15.53
CA THR A 954 -26.77 9.07 -14.70
C THR A 954 -27.16 7.73 -14.06
N ARG A 955 -26.35 6.69 -14.31
CA ARG A 955 -26.66 5.26 -14.06
C ARG A 955 -27.33 4.94 -12.72
N TYR A 956 -26.70 5.23 -11.59
CA TYR A 956 -27.29 4.96 -10.27
C TYR A 956 -28.43 5.94 -9.97
N VAL A 957 -28.17 7.22 -10.24
CA VAL A 957 -28.98 8.36 -9.80
C VAL A 957 -30.39 8.38 -10.41
N LYS A 958 -30.53 7.96 -11.67
CA LYS A 958 -31.83 7.91 -12.38
C LYS A 958 -32.82 6.92 -11.75
N ASP A 959 -32.33 5.86 -11.13
CA ASP A 959 -33.14 4.76 -10.60
C ASP A 959 -33.45 4.95 -9.09
N HIS A 960 -32.80 5.92 -8.41
CA HIS A 960 -32.93 6.20 -6.96
C HIS A 960 -33.41 7.65 -6.68
N ARG A 961 -34.37 8.16 -7.47
CA ARG A 961 -34.90 9.53 -7.32
C ARG A 961 -35.80 9.62 -6.07
N GLY A 962 -35.49 10.55 -5.17
CA GLY A 962 -36.19 10.74 -3.88
C GLY A 962 -35.46 10.13 -2.69
N GLU A 963 -34.25 9.59 -2.89
CA GLU A 963 -33.47 8.88 -1.88
C GLU A 963 -32.11 9.57 -1.62
N TYR A 964 -31.41 9.19 -0.56
CA TYR A 964 -30.01 9.58 -0.38
C TYR A 964 -29.11 8.70 -1.24
N PHE A 965 -28.07 9.28 -1.84
CA PHE A 965 -27.04 8.47 -2.49
C PHE A 965 -26.31 7.64 -1.43
N GLU A 966 -26.28 6.31 -1.56
CA GLU A 966 -25.58 5.46 -0.59
C GLU A 966 -24.06 5.63 -0.70
N ARG A 967 -23.34 5.68 0.43
CA ARG A 967 -21.87 5.78 0.41
C ARG A 967 -21.29 4.61 -0.39
N TYR A 968 -20.64 4.93 -1.51
CA TYR A 968 -20.12 3.98 -2.49
C TYR A 968 -21.17 2.99 -3.04
N GLY A 969 -22.41 3.44 -3.27
CA GLY A 969 -23.50 2.63 -3.83
C GLY A 969 -23.31 2.17 -5.28
N ASP A 970 -22.37 2.76 -6.03
CA ASP A 970 -22.03 2.36 -7.40
C ASP A 970 -20.53 2.51 -7.69
N ASN A 971 -20.11 1.88 -8.79
CA ASN A 971 -18.75 1.88 -9.31
C ASN A 971 -18.68 2.66 -10.64
N LEU A 972 -17.52 3.25 -10.91
CA LEU A 972 -17.19 3.75 -12.24
C LEU A 972 -17.25 2.62 -13.30
N PRO A 973 -17.30 2.95 -14.61
CA PRO A 973 -17.46 1.96 -15.67
C PRO A 973 -16.46 0.80 -15.58
N PHE A 974 -16.89 -0.39 -16.02
CA PHE A 974 -16.04 -1.59 -16.01
C PHE A 974 -14.82 -1.39 -16.91
N GLU A 975 -13.63 -1.54 -16.33
CA GLU A 975 -12.35 -1.40 -17.02
C GLU A 975 -11.94 -2.76 -17.61
N SER A 976 -11.22 -2.75 -18.74
CA SER A 976 -10.80 -3.97 -19.42
C SER A 976 -9.49 -3.75 -20.16
N HIS A 977 -8.43 -4.36 -19.65
CA HIS A 977 -7.07 -4.18 -20.10
C HIS A 977 -6.46 -5.50 -20.56
N PHE A 978 -5.66 -5.44 -21.62
CA PHE A 978 -4.87 -6.55 -22.12
C PHE A 978 -3.41 -6.15 -22.10
N ASP A 979 -2.54 -6.90 -21.44
CA ASP A 979 -1.11 -6.63 -21.35
C ASP A 979 -0.34 -7.77 -22.02
N PHE A 980 0.62 -7.43 -22.87
CA PHE A 980 1.36 -8.36 -23.71
C PHE A 980 2.84 -8.38 -23.34
N HIS A 981 3.43 -9.58 -23.37
CA HIS A 981 4.85 -9.84 -23.20
C HIS A 981 5.38 -10.60 -24.42
N PHE A 982 6.52 -10.19 -24.94
CA PHE A 982 7.32 -10.99 -25.86
C PHE A 982 8.75 -11.07 -25.34
N GLY A 983 9.28 -12.28 -25.20
CA GLY A 983 10.66 -12.55 -24.83
C GLY A 983 11.33 -13.45 -25.86
N GLN A 984 12.51 -13.07 -26.35
CA GLN A 984 13.34 -13.89 -27.23
C GLN A 984 14.73 -14.07 -26.61
N LYS A 985 14.99 -15.30 -26.17
CA LYS A 985 16.22 -15.71 -25.50
C LYS A 985 17.08 -16.57 -26.42
N PHE A 986 18.35 -16.22 -26.52
CA PHE A 986 19.38 -16.89 -27.31
C PHE A 986 20.43 -17.49 -26.38
N GLY A 987 20.27 -18.76 -26.01
CA GLY A 987 21.25 -19.50 -25.22
C GLY A 987 22.45 -19.96 -26.05
N ILE A 988 23.65 -19.71 -25.53
CA ILE A 988 24.93 -20.15 -26.10
C ILE A 988 25.64 -21.02 -25.06
N ARG A 989 25.96 -22.27 -25.42
CA ARG A 989 26.69 -23.18 -24.55
C ARG A 989 28.20 -22.96 -24.68
N THR A 990 28.85 -22.58 -23.59
CA THR A 990 30.31 -22.41 -23.49
C THR A 990 30.84 -23.42 -22.48
N GLY A 991 31.43 -24.51 -22.98
CA GLY A 991 31.81 -25.65 -22.14
C GLY A 991 30.58 -26.28 -21.48
N LYS A 992 30.54 -26.28 -20.14
CA LYS A 992 29.39 -26.78 -19.36
C LYS A 992 28.34 -25.72 -19.03
N TYR A 993 28.63 -24.43 -19.23
CA TYR A 993 27.73 -23.34 -18.90
C TYR A 993 26.85 -22.96 -20.10
N VAL A 994 25.68 -22.38 -19.83
CA VAL A 994 24.80 -21.81 -20.85
C VAL A 994 24.58 -20.35 -20.51
N HIS A 995 25.24 -19.48 -21.28
CA HIS A 995 24.98 -18.05 -21.26
C HIS A 995 23.74 -17.76 -22.10
N ALA A 996 23.04 -16.67 -21.84
CA ALA A 996 21.90 -16.26 -22.65
C ALA A 996 21.87 -14.75 -22.86
N LEU A 997 21.56 -14.33 -24.09
CA LEU A 997 21.12 -12.97 -24.39
C LEU A 997 19.61 -12.99 -24.63
N GLU A 998 18.89 -12.06 -24.03
CA GLU A 998 17.43 -12.03 -24.03
C GLU A 998 16.95 -10.61 -24.40
N LEU A 999 16.08 -10.55 -25.41
CA LEU A 999 15.40 -9.34 -25.86
C LEU A 999 13.93 -9.44 -25.43
N THR A 1000 13.39 -8.38 -24.84
CA THR A 1000 11.99 -8.32 -24.40
C THR A 1000 11.27 -7.10 -24.97
N LEU A 1001 9.97 -7.26 -25.19
CA LEU A 1001 9.02 -6.19 -25.52
C LEU A 1001 7.75 -6.42 -24.70
N ASP A 1002 7.51 -5.53 -23.75
CA ASP A 1002 6.26 -5.46 -22.99
C ASP A 1002 5.37 -4.37 -23.56
N ILE A 1003 4.06 -4.63 -23.67
CA ILE A 1003 3.06 -3.64 -24.07
C ILE A 1003 1.88 -3.71 -23.11
N MET A 1004 1.75 -2.71 -22.23
CA MET A 1004 0.57 -2.53 -21.40
C MET A 1004 -0.57 -2.02 -22.29
N ASN A 1005 -1.78 -2.49 -22.02
CA ASN A 1005 -3.00 -2.08 -22.72
C ASN A 1005 -2.94 -2.28 -24.25
N VAL A 1006 -2.33 -3.39 -24.70
CA VAL A 1006 -2.10 -3.76 -26.11
C VAL A 1006 -3.36 -3.72 -26.97
N ALA A 1007 -4.54 -3.98 -26.41
CA ALA A 1007 -5.82 -3.91 -27.11
C ALA A 1007 -6.13 -2.50 -27.66
N ASN A 1008 -5.56 -1.45 -27.06
CA ASN A 1008 -5.68 -0.07 -27.53
C ASN A 1008 -4.99 0.17 -28.90
N LEU A 1009 -4.01 -0.66 -29.29
CA LEU A 1009 -3.45 -0.68 -30.65
C LEU A 1009 -4.47 -1.13 -31.70
N LEU A 1010 -5.39 -2.03 -31.33
CA LEU A 1010 -6.41 -2.58 -32.21
C LEU A 1010 -7.63 -1.64 -32.30
N ASN A 1011 -8.01 -1.01 -31.18
CA ASN A 1011 -9.08 -0.03 -31.12
C ASN A 1011 -8.77 1.04 -30.06
N LYS A 1012 -8.68 2.31 -30.50
CA LYS A 1012 -8.35 3.47 -29.66
C LYS A 1012 -9.34 3.76 -28.53
N ASP A 1013 -10.56 3.22 -28.63
CA ASP A 1013 -11.60 3.34 -27.59
C ASP A 1013 -11.60 2.19 -26.58
N TRP A 1014 -10.82 1.13 -26.80
CA TRP A 1014 -10.63 0.05 -25.83
C TRP A 1014 -9.57 0.39 -24.79
N GLY A 1015 -9.71 -0.19 -23.60
CA GLY A 1015 -8.72 -0.03 -22.53
C GLY A 1015 -8.75 1.32 -21.82
N ARG A 1016 -9.93 1.93 -21.63
CA ARG A 1016 -10.07 3.18 -20.87
C ARG A 1016 -9.93 2.94 -19.36
N THR A 1017 -9.20 3.81 -18.67
CA THR A 1017 -9.03 3.81 -17.20
C THR A 1017 -9.63 5.09 -16.61
N PHE A 1018 -10.52 4.98 -15.63
CA PHE A 1018 -11.25 6.10 -15.01
C PHE A 1018 -10.76 6.46 -13.60
N SER A 1019 -10.01 5.59 -12.91
CA SER A 1019 -9.49 5.89 -11.57
C SER A 1019 -8.50 7.07 -11.54
N SER A 1020 -8.36 7.73 -10.37
CA SER A 1020 -7.44 8.86 -10.15
C SER A 1020 -6.24 8.54 -9.25
N GLY A 1021 -5.81 7.28 -9.21
CA GLY A 1021 -4.74 6.80 -8.34
C GLY A 1021 -5.18 6.51 -6.89
N TYR A 1022 -6.35 6.99 -6.47
CA TYR A 1022 -7.01 6.59 -5.24
C TYR A 1022 -7.85 5.32 -5.43
N ASN A 1023 -8.15 4.62 -4.33
CA ASN A 1023 -8.98 3.41 -4.37
C ASN A 1023 -10.47 3.74 -4.61
N SER A 1024 -10.92 4.91 -4.17
CA SER A 1024 -12.29 5.41 -4.31
C SER A 1024 -12.33 6.86 -4.77
N GLU A 1025 -13.46 7.27 -5.34
CA GLU A 1025 -13.69 8.61 -5.89
C GLU A 1025 -14.75 9.39 -5.10
N PHE A 1026 -14.61 10.71 -5.06
CA PHE A 1026 -15.57 11.65 -4.47
C PHE A 1026 -15.92 12.68 -5.53
N ILE A 1027 -17.21 12.79 -5.85
CA ILE A 1027 -17.68 13.62 -6.96
C ILE A 1027 -18.72 14.60 -6.42
N SER A 1028 -18.53 15.88 -6.68
CA SER A 1028 -19.42 16.96 -6.23
C SER A 1028 -20.10 17.65 -7.40
N PRO A 1029 -21.19 17.08 -7.94
CA PRO A 1029 -21.90 17.66 -9.08
C PRO A 1029 -22.63 18.96 -8.72
N ILE A 1030 -23.03 19.12 -7.45
CA ILE A 1030 -23.79 20.26 -6.93
C ILE A 1030 -22.97 20.94 -5.83
N THR A 1031 -22.82 22.26 -5.92
CA THR A 1031 -22.26 23.12 -4.86
C THR A 1031 -23.38 23.70 -4.01
N TYR A 1032 -23.25 23.63 -2.69
CA TYR A 1032 -24.11 24.34 -1.73
C TYR A 1032 -23.43 25.65 -1.30
N LYS A 1033 -24.19 26.74 -1.25
CA LYS A 1033 -23.68 28.10 -0.97
C LYS A 1033 -24.06 28.65 0.41
N GLY A 1034 -24.80 27.88 1.21
CA GLY A 1034 -25.48 28.38 2.40
C GLY A 1034 -26.95 28.69 2.12
N ASP A 1035 -27.74 28.81 3.19
CA ASP A 1035 -29.14 29.29 3.21
C ASP A 1035 -30.11 28.61 2.21
N GLY A 1036 -29.80 27.36 1.81
CA GLY A 1036 -30.62 26.60 0.85
C GLY A 1036 -30.32 26.91 -0.63
N VAL A 1037 -29.26 27.65 -0.95
CA VAL A 1037 -28.89 28.04 -2.31
C VAL A 1037 -27.84 27.08 -2.90
N PHE A 1038 -28.05 26.68 -4.15
CA PHE A 1038 -27.23 25.69 -4.87
C PHE A 1038 -26.62 26.24 -6.15
N GLN A 1039 -25.62 25.54 -6.70
CA GLN A 1039 -25.15 25.69 -8.08
C GLN A 1039 -24.89 24.32 -8.72
N PHE A 1040 -25.38 24.14 -9.94
CA PHE A 1040 -25.02 23.05 -10.86
C PHE A 1040 -24.39 23.67 -12.11
N ALA A 1041 -23.14 24.15 -11.98
CA ALA A 1041 -22.45 24.89 -13.04
C ALA A 1041 -21.83 23.96 -14.12
N ASN A 1042 -22.57 22.94 -14.53
CA ASN A 1042 -22.13 21.87 -15.44
C ASN A 1042 -23.12 21.69 -16.61
N PRO A 1043 -22.68 21.17 -17.76
CA PRO A 1043 -23.58 20.77 -18.83
C PRO A 1043 -24.39 19.53 -18.44
N SER A 1044 -25.51 19.30 -19.13
CA SER A 1044 -26.45 18.19 -18.85
C SER A 1044 -25.87 16.79 -19.02
N ASP A 1045 -24.80 16.65 -19.80
CA ASP A 1045 -24.13 15.41 -20.18
C ASP A 1045 -22.77 15.22 -19.47
N MET A 1046 -22.52 15.99 -18.40
CA MET A 1046 -21.30 15.89 -17.59
C MET A 1046 -21.03 14.43 -17.15
N PRO A 1047 -19.89 13.83 -17.54
CA PRO A 1047 -19.53 12.50 -17.06
C PRO A 1047 -19.13 12.53 -15.58
N LEU A 1048 -19.47 11.48 -14.85
CA LEU A 1048 -19.04 11.29 -13.45
C LEU A 1048 -17.52 11.42 -13.28
N LYS A 1049 -16.75 10.91 -14.25
CA LYS A 1049 -15.28 10.97 -14.25
C LYS A 1049 -14.76 10.91 -15.68
N TYR A 1050 -13.80 11.76 -16.00
CA TYR A 1050 -13.05 11.68 -17.26
C TYR A 1050 -11.96 10.60 -17.16
N PRO A 1051 -11.78 9.75 -18.19
CA PRO A 1051 -10.72 8.76 -18.18
C PRO A 1051 -9.33 9.39 -18.31
N SER A 1052 -8.35 8.76 -17.66
CA SER A 1052 -6.95 9.18 -17.67
C SER A 1052 -6.32 8.96 -19.04
N SER A 1053 -5.84 10.03 -19.69
CA SER A 1053 -5.26 9.92 -21.04
C SER A 1053 -4.02 9.01 -21.10
N TYR A 1054 -3.17 9.01 -20.07
CA TYR A 1054 -1.94 8.21 -20.05
C TYR A 1054 -2.23 6.71 -19.93
N TYR A 1055 -2.98 6.32 -18.89
CA TYR A 1055 -3.26 4.91 -18.60
C TYR A 1055 -4.26 4.28 -19.58
N SER A 1056 -5.05 5.10 -20.27
CA SER A 1056 -5.96 4.63 -21.32
C SER A 1056 -5.30 4.42 -22.70
N ARG A 1057 -4.03 4.81 -22.89
CA ARG A 1057 -3.26 4.50 -24.09
C ARG A 1057 -2.53 3.17 -23.92
N TRP A 1058 -2.13 2.54 -25.02
CA TRP A 1058 -1.08 1.53 -24.93
C TRP A 1058 0.25 2.18 -24.54
N ARG A 1059 1.08 1.45 -23.79
CA ARG A 1059 2.41 1.87 -23.35
C ARG A 1059 3.35 0.70 -23.49
N GLY A 1060 4.54 0.89 -24.06
CA GLY A 1060 5.51 -0.18 -24.34
C GLY A 1060 6.84 0.03 -23.62
N GLN A 1061 7.59 -1.05 -23.44
CA GLN A 1061 8.97 -1.02 -22.94
C GLN A 1061 9.80 -2.10 -23.63
N VAL A 1062 11.05 -1.77 -23.98
CA VAL A 1062 12.02 -2.73 -24.52
C VAL A 1062 13.05 -3.08 -23.45
N GLY A 1063 13.47 -4.35 -23.42
CA GLY A 1063 14.49 -4.83 -22.51
C GLY A 1063 15.58 -5.64 -23.21
N LEU A 1064 16.80 -5.53 -22.69
CA LEU A 1064 17.98 -6.32 -23.07
C LEU A 1064 18.59 -6.90 -21.80
N LYS A 1065 18.77 -8.22 -21.75
CA LYS A 1065 19.29 -8.94 -20.59
C LYS A 1065 20.33 -9.98 -21.01
N TYR A 1066 21.50 -9.92 -20.40
CA TYR A 1066 22.50 -10.98 -20.45
C TYR A 1066 22.44 -11.78 -19.15
N THR A 1067 22.49 -13.11 -19.23
CA THR A 1067 22.55 -14.04 -18.09
C THR A 1067 23.72 -15.01 -18.29
N PHE A 1068 24.44 -15.33 -17.22
CA PHE A 1068 25.57 -16.27 -17.21
C PHE A 1068 25.55 -17.19 -15.99
#